data_AF-A0A126NLJ1-F1
#
_entry.id   AF-A0A126NLJ1-F1
#
_cell.length_a   1.000
_cell.length_b   1.000
_cell.length_c   1.000
_cell.angle_alpha   90.00
_cell.angle_beta   90.00
_cell.angle_gamma   90.00
#
_symmetry.space_group_name_H-M   'P 1'
#
loop_
_entity.id
_entity.type
_entity.pdbx_description
1 polymer ?
#
loop_
_entity_poly.entity_id
_entity_poly.type
_entity_poly.pdbx_seq_one_letter_code
_entity_poly.pdbx_strand_id
1 'polypeptide(L)'
;MPRTTIAGPASEGRGREHPTGGDMDQVLKVLGVLAVAAALAGCGNLGKSNETRINDAIPPGSAVLASKQRLEVQLKAMGQDVAGFEQAYQQRLQQRARECGKDYKVSLFASSESVRDDLAGNTCFAESDAALEEWLVLQRMAVLLTAPPLRALAKPPASFISSNSTFQQPVFAAKAGVVVLQTDSKYRLIDMQTSEVLREAEGRLDGGTLSANGRLLTVAAADGGMEVLESATGEVLTTYAVSPRRFHWLEGVGAIFSEPAKKGTQRRTTIVLLDATVGKRIPIPLDAASVDQVLSVPGKPNHYLLFSPRRLAEIALQKGKDGWSVQLVSEQPTQFVASDRGLATAVDGSYVVVAQGQLRQFLLADRQHRILPLQPLLINAVWATPRSDELLLRARVAGPVFDYRHYVYSLSRQTLAQVDSTKLTSTQFIFIPSLQRNGVIDQTKIQVLEELPLLPAQAASSAIAQYQEEARVAMSTRTQQWAEMESNLRDVELAAAGASPEHQLLVQRARAALAARNQAVSAAPAAQSRSANAPLAVLAGNARIEAVGVYEAANGVHGVGIQRQAGSIQVRVRRSNAPTILVLSAYEPVNWMLTVESGANLQAVLVGGYHQGQVFGAGNARIMQLGRNYAYKRGDGGYSALDAEVQRLTGKSIGVFQGRYDGTTFVTGL
;
A
#
# COMPACT_ATOMS: atom_id res chain seq x y z
N MET A 1 16.90 -50.36 21.46
CA MET A 1 17.08 -51.70 22.07
C MET A 1 16.68 -51.61 23.53
N PRO A 2 16.08 -52.63 24.16
CA PRO A 2 15.94 -54.02 23.73
C PRO A 2 14.50 -54.48 23.41
N ARG A 3 14.46 -55.61 22.70
CA ARG A 3 13.34 -56.52 22.39
C ARG A 3 13.03 -57.41 23.59
N THR A 4 11.78 -57.90 23.69
CA THR A 4 11.53 -59.32 23.97
C THR A 4 10.17 -59.76 23.40
N THR A 5 10.14 -60.97 22.86
CA THR A 5 9.06 -61.64 22.14
C THR A 5 8.75 -62.99 22.83
N ILE A 6 7.64 -63.63 22.43
CA ILE A 6 7.25 -65.08 22.49
C ILE A 6 6.76 -65.56 23.89
N ALA A 7 5.73 -66.41 24.10
CA ALA A 7 5.04 -67.43 23.29
C ALA A 7 3.63 -67.79 23.86
N GLY A 8 2.79 -68.46 23.05
CA GLY A 8 1.55 -69.15 23.48
C GLY A 8 1.80 -70.41 24.34
N PRO A 9 0.80 -71.28 24.66
CA PRO A 9 0.05 -72.04 23.64
C PRO A 9 -1.40 -72.46 24.02
N ALA A 10 -2.03 -73.23 23.12
CA ALA A 10 -2.80 -74.47 23.36
C ALA A 10 -4.22 -74.51 22.76
N SER A 11 -4.40 -75.57 21.95
CA SER A 11 -5.60 -76.03 21.26
C SER A 11 -6.25 -77.19 22.02
N GLU A 12 -7.58 -77.23 22.06
CA GLU A 12 -8.48 -78.38 22.28
C GLU A 12 -9.91 -77.80 22.17
N GLY A 13 -10.97 -78.40 21.63
CA GLY A 13 -11.25 -79.69 21.01
C GLY A 13 -12.79 -79.78 20.89
N ARG A 14 -13.27 -80.23 19.71
CA ARG A 14 -14.58 -80.86 19.37
C ARG A 14 -15.89 -80.40 20.03
N GLY A 15 -16.87 -80.12 19.15
CA GLY A 15 -18.30 -80.34 19.40
C GLY A 15 -19.14 -80.09 18.15
N ARG A 16 -19.45 -81.15 17.38
CA ARG A 16 -20.48 -81.13 16.33
C ARG A 16 -21.82 -81.44 17.00
N GLU A 17 -22.76 -80.52 16.95
CA GLU A 17 -24.18 -80.81 17.20
C GLU A 17 -25.02 -80.36 15.99
N HIS A 18 -25.94 -81.24 15.58
CA HIS A 18 -26.94 -80.98 14.56
C HIS A 18 -28.03 -80.04 15.11
N PRO A 19 -28.58 -79.12 14.31
CA PRO A 19 -29.73 -78.33 14.72
C PRO A 19 -31.01 -79.17 14.57
N THR A 20 -31.68 -79.45 15.69
CA THR A 20 -33.06 -79.92 15.72
C THR A 20 -34.00 -78.72 15.63
N GLY A 21 -35.08 -78.91 14.86
CA GLY A 21 -36.06 -77.88 14.52
C GLY A 21 -36.69 -77.21 15.73
N GLY A 22 -36.52 -75.89 15.79
CA GLY A 22 -37.11 -75.02 16.80
C GLY A 22 -36.92 -73.55 16.45
N ASP A 23 -37.01 -73.19 15.17
CA ASP A 23 -36.58 -71.85 14.71
C ASP A 23 -37.59 -71.20 13.75
N MET A 24 -38.85 -71.11 14.20
CA MET A 24 -39.85 -70.26 13.53
C MET A 24 -40.38 -69.18 14.49
N ASP A 25 -40.41 -69.46 15.79
CA ASP A 25 -40.87 -68.50 16.80
C ASP A 25 -39.78 -67.50 17.25
N GLN A 26 -38.49 -67.87 17.16
CA GLN A 26 -37.37 -66.92 17.32
C GLN A 26 -37.17 -66.05 16.08
N VAL A 27 -37.34 -66.60 14.87
CA VAL A 27 -37.30 -65.83 13.62
C VAL A 27 -38.42 -64.78 13.57
N LEU A 28 -39.64 -65.10 14.02
CA LEU A 28 -40.75 -64.13 14.12
C LEU A 28 -40.54 -63.05 15.20
N LYS A 29 -39.89 -63.38 16.33
CA LYS A 29 -39.54 -62.39 17.37
C LYS A 29 -38.38 -61.49 16.93
N VAL A 30 -37.39 -62.02 16.23
CA VAL A 30 -36.29 -61.24 15.65
C VAL A 30 -36.78 -60.36 14.49
N LEU A 31 -37.69 -60.84 13.64
CA LEU A 31 -38.37 -60.02 12.61
C LEU A 31 -39.29 -58.96 13.21
N GLY A 32 -39.99 -59.26 14.31
CA GLY A 32 -40.83 -58.29 15.03
C GLY A 32 -40.01 -57.19 15.71
N VAL A 33 -38.86 -57.52 16.30
CA VAL A 33 -37.94 -56.54 16.90
C VAL A 33 -37.23 -55.72 15.82
N LEU A 34 -36.88 -56.31 14.67
CA LEU A 34 -36.34 -55.58 13.50
C LEU A 34 -37.39 -54.66 12.87
N ALA A 35 -38.67 -55.06 12.79
CA ALA A 35 -39.74 -54.21 12.27
C ALA A 35 -40.06 -53.03 13.21
N VAL A 36 -40.00 -53.21 14.53
CA VAL A 36 -40.17 -52.14 15.51
C VAL A 36 -38.93 -51.23 15.60
N ALA A 37 -37.72 -51.78 15.47
CA ALA A 37 -36.49 -50.98 15.39
C ALA A 37 -36.41 -50.18 14.07
N ALA A 38 -36.86 -50.74 12.95
CA ALA A 38 -37.00 -50.03 11.68
C ALA A 38 -38.10 -48.95 11.73
N ALA A 39 -39.20 -49.20 12.45
CA ALA A 39 -40.23 -48.19 12.68
C ALA A 39 -39.76 -47.05 13.61
N LEU A 40 -38.88 -47.33 14.58
CA LEU A 40 -38.33 -46.33 15.49
C LEU A 40 -37.17 -45.52 14.87
N ALA A 41 -36.41 -46.08 13.93
CA ALA A 41 -35.46 -45.31 13.11
C ALA A 41 -36.16 -44.26 12.21
N GLY A 42 -37.42 -44.52 11.83
CA GLY A 42 -38.28 -43.57 11.10
C GLY A 42 -38.82 -42.40 11.96
N CYS A 43 -38.74 -42.48 13.29
CA CYS A 43 -39.30 -41.45 14.19
C CYS A 43 -38.45 -40.17 14.29
N GLY A 44 -37.20 -40.16 13.81
CA GLY A 44 -36.33 -38.98 13.84
C GLY A 44 -36.80 -37.79 12.97
N ASN A 45 -37.82 -38.01 12.14
CA ASN A 45 -38.39 -37.01 11.22
C ASN A 45 -39.74 -36.43 11.67
N LEU A 46 -40.37 -37.00 12.69
CA LEU A 46 -41.69 -36.54 13.17
C LEU A 46 -41.57 -35.16 13.83
N GLY A 47 -42.24 -34.16 13.24
CA GLY A 47 -42.28 -32.78 13.76
C GLY A 47 -41.25 -31.81 13.17
N LYS A 48 -40.33 -32.28 12.32
CA LYS A 48 -39.39 -31.40 11.60
C LYS A 48 -40.07 -30.72 10.41
N SER A 49 -39.71 -29.47 10.12
CA SER A 49 -40.17 -28.78 8.91
C SER A 49 -39.55 -29.41 7.65
N ASN A 50 -40.15 -29.14 6.49
CA ASN A 50 -39.60 -29.62 5.21
C ASN A 50 -38.15 -29.16 5.01
N GLU A 51 -37.86 -27.90 5.35
CA GLU A 51 -36.54 -27.29 5.28
C GLU A 51 -35.52 -27.97 6.21
N THR A 52 -35.90 -28.27 7.46
CA THR A 52 -35.02 -28.97 8.39
C THR A 52 -34.65 -30.34 7.83
N ARG A 53 -35.61 -31.08 7.28
CA ARG A 53 -35.37 -32.41 6.71
C ARG A 53 -34.48 -32.36 5.47
N ILE A 54 -34.63 -31.35 4.62
CA ILE A 54 -33.74 -31.11 3.47
C ILE A 54 -32.31 -30.82 3.95
N ASN A 55 -32.14 -29.92 4.92
CA ASN A 55 -30.80 -29.59 5.44
C ASN A 55 -30.15 -30.74 6.22
N ASP A 56 -30.92 -31.59 6.91
CA ASP A 56 -30.40 -32.79 7.56
C ASP A 56 -29.91 -33.82 6.52
N ALA A 57 -30.59 -33.91 5.37
CA ALA A 57 -30.20 -34.80 4.27
C ALA A 57 -28.99 -34.28 3.49
N ILE A 58 -28.93 -32.96 3.29
CA ILE A 58 -27.89 -32.23 2.55
C ILE A 58 -27.29 -31.17 3.48
N PRO A 59 -26.48 -31.60 4.47
CA PRO A 59 -25.86 -30.66 5.40
C PRO A 59 -24.93 -29.70 4.65
N PRO A 60 -24.68 -28.49 5.21
CA PRO A 60 -23.67 -27.60 4.69
C PRO A 60 -22.30 -28.30 4.61
N GLY A 61 -21.50 -27.90 3.63
CA GLY A 61 -20.13 -28.39 3.47
C GLY A 61 -19.28 -28.25 4.75
N SER A 62 -18.26 -29.10 4.88
CA SER A 62 -17.38 -29.12 6.05
C SER A 62 -16.67 -27.78 6.32
N ALA A 63 -16.38 -27.00 5.27
CA ALA A 63 -15.82 -25.66 5.38
C ALA A 63 -16.77 -24.70 6.14
N VAL A 64 -18.06 -24.71 5.80
CA VAL A 64 -19.11 -23.93 6.47
C VAL A 64 -19.20 -24.32 7.94
N LEU A 65 -19.27 -25.62 8.24
CA LEU A 65 -19.39 -26.12 9.61
C LEU A 65 -18.17 -25.75 10.46
N ALA A 66 -16.96 -25.88 9.89
CA ALA A 66 -15.73 -25.49 10.57
C ALA A 66 -15.67 -23.96 10.82
N SER A 67 -16.11 -23.15 9.85
CA SER A 67 -16.17 -21.69 9.97
C SER A 67 -17.19 -21.25 11.04
N LYS A 68 -18.37 -21.89 11.07
CA LYS A 68 -19.39 -21.70 12.11
C LYS A 68 -18.82 -21.98 13.50
N GLN A 69 -18.22 -23.17 13.68
CA GLN A 69 -17.68 -23.58 14.97
C GLN A 69 -16.59 -22.61 15.46
N ARG A 70 -15.70 -22.15 14.57
CA ARG A 70 -14.68 -21.14 14.92
C ARG A 70 -15.32 -19.84 15.38
N LEU A 71 -16.33 -19.35 14.66
CA LEU A 71 -17.04 -18.13 15.01
C LEU A 71 -17.78 -18.25 16.36
N GLU A 72 -18.43 -19.37 16.65
CA GLU A 72 -19.09 -19.60 17.94
C GLU A 72 -18.12 -19.56 19.12
N VAL A 73 -16.97 -20.25 18.99
CA VAL A 73 -15.92 -20.22 20.03
C VAL A 73 -15.46 -18.78 20.25
N GLN A 74 -15.28 -18.02 19.17
CA GLN A 74 -14.84 -16.64 19.24
C GLN A 74 -15.89 -15.71 19.88
N LEU A 75 -17.17 -15.82 19.47
CA LEU A 75 -18.28 -15.08 20.06
C LEU A 75 -18.36 -15.35 21.57
N LYS A 76 -18.27 -16.62 21.97
CA LYS A 76 -18.27 -17.03 23.37
C LYS A 76 -17.08 -16.46 24.14
N ALA A 77 -15.88 -16.53 23.58
CA ALA A 77 -14.67 -15.98 24.20
C ALA A 77 -14.74 -14.45 24.39
N MET A 78 -15.51 -13.77 23.53
CA MET A 78 -15.72 -12.33 23.58
C MET A 78 -16.98 -11.89 24.32
N GLY A 79 -17.74 -12.82 24.90
CA GLY A 79 -19.00 -12.51 25.60
C GLY A 79 -20.08 -11.92 24.69
N GLN A 80 -20.06 -12.26 23.40
CA GLN A 80 -21.04 -11.80 22.41
C GLN A 80 -22.22 -12.79 22.28
N ASP A 81 -23.30 -12.34 21.62
CA ASP A 81 -24.56 -13.07 21.53
C ASP A 81 -24.48 -14.29 20.59
N VAL A 82 -24.14 -15.44 21.17
CA VAL A 82 -24.13 -16.73 20.46
C VAL A 82 -25.54 -17.17 20.05
N ALA A 83 -26.57 -16.85 20.84
CA ALA A 83 -27.94 -17.28 20.57
C ALA A 83 -28.53 -16.54 19.36
N GLY A 84 -28.32 -15.22 19.30
CA GLY A 84 -28.69 -14.41 18.13
C GLY A 84 -27.95 -14.83 16.87
N PHE A 85 -26.66 -15.17 16.98
CA PHE A 85 -25.89 -15.74 15.87
C PHE A 85 -26.48 -17.07 15.38
N GLU A 86 -26.77 -18.01 16.29
CA GLU A 86 -27.34 -19.30 15.93
C GLU A 86 -28.71 -19.15 15.27
N GLN A 87 -29.56 -18.26 15.78
CA GLN A 87 -30.85 -17.95 15.16
C GLN A 87 -30.67 -17.43 13.72
N ALA A 88 -29.74 -16.51 13.49
CA ALA A 88 -29.46 -15.99 12.15
C ALA A 88 -28.93 -17.08 11.22
N TYR A 89 -28.02 -17.94 11.70
CA TYR A 89 -27.51 -19.07 10.94
C TYR A 89 -28.63 -20.05 10.54
N GLN A 90 -29.51 -20.40 11.47
CA GLN A 90 -30.65 -21.29 11.20
C GLN A 90 -31.64 -20.68 10.19
N GLN A 91 -31.91 -19.37 10.27
CA GLN A 91 -32.75 -18.68 9.28
C GLN A 91 -32.17 -18.78 7.86
N ARG A 92 -30.84 -18.68 7.73
CA ARG A 92 -30.15 -18.84 6.43
C ARG A 92 -30.20 -20.27 5.93
N LEU A 93 -30.06 -21.27 6.81
CA LEU A 93 -30.25 -22.67 6.42
C LEU A 93 -31.68 -22.94 5.93
N GLN A 94 -32.68 -22.38 6.60
CA GLN A 94 -34.07 -22.50 6.15
C GLN A 94 -34.28 -21.84 4.78
N GLN A 95 -33.68 -20.66 4.56
CA GLN A 95 -33.72 -19.99 3.25
C GLN A 95 -33.05 -20.82 2.16
N ARG A 96 -31.85 -21.35 2.42
CA ARG A 96 -31.12 -22.27 1.54
C ARG A 96 -31.98 -23.46 1.11
N ALA A 97 -32.63 -24.14 2.07
CA ALA A 97 -33.47 -25.29 1.76
C ALA A 97 -34.71 -24.91 0.93
N ARG A 98 -35.34 -23.75 1.18
CA ARG A 98 -36.46 -23.26 0.36
C ARG A 98 -36.04 -22.92 -1.07
N GLU A 99 -34.94 -22.19 -1.21
CA GLU A 99 -34.46 -21.72 -2.52
C GLU A 99 -33.95 -22.87 -3.38
N CYS A 100 -33.17 -23.79 -2.80
CA CYS A 100 -32.59 -24.91 -3.54
C CYS A 100 -33.55 -26.11 -3.66
N GLY A 101 -34.40 -26.36 -2.66
CA GLY A 101 -35.43 -27.40 -2.70
C GLY A 101 -36.64 -27.04 -3.54
N LYS A 102 -36.90 -25.74 -3.76
CA LYS A 102 -38.08 -25.22 -4.51
C LYS A 102 -39.38 -25.87 -4.01
N ASP A 103 -40.09 -26.58 -4.87
CA ASP A 103 -41.36 -27.23 -4.56
C ASP A 103 -41.21 -28.68 -4.03
N TYR A 104 -39.97 -29.15 -3.82
CA TYR A 104 -39.72 -30.50 -3.31
C TYR A 104 -40.29 -30.68 -1.90
N LYS A 105 -41.21 -31.64 -1.76
CA LYS A 105 -41.82 -32.00 -0.48
C LYS A 105 -41.29 -33.35 -0.03
N VAL A 106 -40.58 -33.35 1.08
CA VAL A 106 -40.03 -34.56 1.67
C VAL A 106 -41.19 -35.44 2.19
N SER A 107 -41.37 -36.62 1.59
CA SER A 107 -42.34 -37.62 2.08
C SER A 107 -42.10 -37.95 3.55
N LEU A 108 -43.14 -38.22 4.35
CA LEU A 108 -43.02 -38.54 5.78
C LEU A 108 -42.04 -39.69 6.05
N PHE A 109 -41.93 -40.64 5.12
CA PHE A 109 -41.09 -41.83 5.23
C PHE A 109 -39.78 -41.77 4.43
N ALA A 110 -39.49 -40.64 3.76
CA ALA A 110 -38.24 -40.50 3.02
C ALA A 110 -37.03 -40.53 3.98
N SER A 111 -36.04 -41.37 3.65
CA SER A 111 -34.74 -41.39 4.30
C SER A 111 -33.89 -40.19 3.85
N SER A 112 -32.88 -39.82 4.64
CA SER A 112 -31.93 -38.77 4.26
C SER A 112 -31.18 -39.09 2.96
N GLU A 113 -30.98 -40.38 2.66
CA GLU A 113 -30.36 -40.84 1.42
C GLU A 113 -31.29 -40.58 0.21
N SER A 114 -32.56 -40.98 0.31
CA SER A 114 -33.55 -40.71 -0.75
C SER A 114 -33.72 -39.22 -1.02
N VAL A 115 -33.76 -38.38 0.02
CA VAL A 115 -33.84 -36.92 -0.17
C VAL A 115 -32.60 -36.37 -0.86
N ARG A 116 -31.42 -36.90 -0.53
CA ARG A 116 -30.16 -36.49 -1.17
C ARG A 116 -30.11 -36.90 -2.63
N ASP A 117 -30.56 -38.11 -2.96
CA ASP A 117 -30.60 -38.62 -4.33
C ASP A 117 -31.59 -37.83 -5.19
N ASP A 118 -32.77 -37.52 -4.66
CA ASP A 118 -33.80 -36.72 -5.35
C ASP A 118 -33.35 -35.28 -5.65
N LEU A 119 -32.44 -34.76 -4.84
CA LEU A 119 -31.88 -33.40 -4.97
C LEU A 119 -30.43 -33.42 -5.48
N ALA A 120 -29.90 -34.60 -5.85
CA ALA A 120 -28.54 -34.75 -6.31
C ALA A 120 -28.31 -33.99 -7.62
N GLY A 121 -27.12 -33.40 -7.78
CA GLY A 121 -26.75 -32.63 -8.97
C GLY A 121 -27.26 -31.18 -9.00
N ASN A 122 -27.99 -30.74 -7.98
CA ASN A 122 -28.38 -29.34 -7.86
C ASN A 122 -27.21 -28.48 -7.35
N THR A 123 -26.58 -27.71 -8.24
CA THR A 123 -25.46 -26.80 -7.88
C THR A 123 -25.87 -25.69 -6.93
N CYS A 124 -27.18 -25.41 -6.78
CA CYS A 124 -27.69 -24.40 -5.86
C CYS A 124 -27.19 -24.60 -4.43
N PHE A 125 -27.14 -25.83 -3.94
CA PHE A 125 -26.68 -26.07 -2.57
C PHE A 125 -25.21 -25.71 -2.38
N ALA A 126 -24.36 -25.96 -3.39
CA ALA A 126 -22.96 -25.57 -3.37
C ALA A 126 -22.78 -24.03 -3.47
N GLU A 127 -23.56 -23.37 -4.33
CA GLU A 127 -23.57 -21.91 -4.45
C GLU A 127 -24.07 -21.23 -3.16
N SER A 128 -25.12 -21.78 -2.55
CA SER A 128 -25.63 -21.31 -1.27
C SER A 128 -24.65 -21.55 -0.12
N ASP A 129 -23.90 -22.66 -0.13
CA ASP A 129 -22.87 -22.93 0.86
C ASP A 129 -21.71 -21.92 0.73
N ALA A 130 -21.31 -21.57 -0.48
CA ALA A 130 -20.32 -20.52 -0.73
C ALA A 130 -20.79 -19.15 -0.21
N ALA A 131 -22.05 -18.79 -0.43
CA ALA A 131 -22.63 -17.55 0.10
C ALA A 131 -22.72 -17.57 1.65
N LEU A 132 -23.03 -18.73 2.24
CA LEU A 132 -23.08 -18.91 3.69
C LEU A 132 -21.68 -18.82 4.31
N GLU A 133 -20.66 -19.36 3.65
CA GLU A 133 -19.25 -19.22 4.05
C GLU A 133 -18.79 -17.76 3.99
N GLU A 134 -19.09 -17.04 2.90
CA GLU A 134 -18.80 -15.59 2.81
C GLU A 134 -19.47 -14.82 3.96
N TRP A 135 -20.74 -15.11 4.26
CA TRP A 135 -21.43 -14.49 5.38
C TRP A 135 -20.74 -14.78 6.73
N LEU A 136 -20.35 -16.03 7.00
CA LEU A 136 -19.65 -16.42 8.24
C LEU A 136 -18.31 -15.67 8.39
N VAL A 137 -17.55 -15.56 7.30
CA VAL A 137 -16.30 -14.79 7.27
C VAL A 137 -16.53 -13.32 7.60
N LEU A 138 -17.57 -12.70 7.02
CA LEU A 138 -17.90 -11.30 7.29
C LEU A 138 -18.37 -11.08 8.72
N GLN A 139 -19.15 -12.01 9.29
CA GLN A 139 -19.49 -11.99 10.71
C GLN A 139 -18.23 -12.04 11.58
N ARG A 140 -17.29 -12.93 11.26
CA ARG A 140 -16.02 -13.02 12.00
C ARG A 140 -15.19 -11.74 11.91
N MET A 141 -15.14 -11.10 10.73
CA MET A 141 -14.52 -9.80 10.57
C MET A 141 -15.20 -8.73 11.45
N ALA A 142 -16.53 -8.70 11.51
CA ALA A 142 -17.28 -7.74 12.34
C ALA A 142 -16.98 -7.91 13.84
N VAL A 143 -16.94 -9.16 14.30
CA VAL A 143 -16.54 -9.51 15.67
C VAL A 143 -15.12 -8.99 15.95
N LEU A 144 -14.16 -9.26 15.06
CA LEU A 144 -12.78 -8.81 15.22
C LEU A 144 -12.63 -7.28 15.18
N LEU A 145 -13.40 -6.57 14.35
CA LEU A 145 -13.39 -5.11 14.25
C LEU A 145 -13.91 -4.41 15.51
N THR A 146 -14.81 -5.07 16.25
CA THR A 146 -15.40 -4.54 17.49
C THR A 146 -14.73 -5.07 18.75
N ALA A 147 -13.76 -5.99 18.61
CA ALA A 147 -12.99 -6.53 19.71
C ALA A 147 -12.13 -5.46 20.43
N PRO A 148 -11.79 -5.66 21.71
CA PRO A 148 -10.78 -4.88 22.38
C PRO A 148 -9.45 -4.88 21.61
N PRO A 149 -8.60 -3.84 21.80
CA PRO A 149 -7.25 -3.77 21.23
C PRO A 149 -6.49 -5.09 21.38
N LEU A 150 -5.77 -5.50 20.34
CA LEU A 150 -4.96 -6.73 20.37
C LEU A 150 -3.89 -6.68 21.48
N ARG A 151 -3.29 -5.50 21.64
CA ARG A 151 -2.49 -5.11 22.81
C ARG A 151 -2.97 -3.75 23.29
N ALA A 152 -3.09 -3.61 24.61
CA ALA A 152 -3.40 -2.33 25.22
C ALA A 152 -2.24 -1.34 24.99
N LEU A 153 -2.55 -0.05 24.97
CA LEU A 153 -1.53 1.00 24.92
C LEU A 153 -0.95 1.20 26.31
N ALA A 154 0.37 1.05 26.44
CA ALA A 154 1.08 1.28 27.68
C ALA A 154 1.15 2.78 28.02
N LYS A 155 1.17 3.08 29.32
CA LYS A 155 1.36 4.42 29.87
C LYS A 155 2.37 4.34 31.03
N PRO A 156 3.59 4.90 30.92
CA PRO A 156 4.14 5.57 29.72
C PRO A 156 4.46 4.57 28.59
N PRO A 157 4.55 5.04 27.33
CA PRO A 157 5.00 4.21 26.22
C PRO A 157 6.49 3.88 26.31
N ALA A 158 6.91 2.76 25.74
CA ALA A 158 8.32 2.45 25.55
C ALA A 158 9.03 3.50 24.68
N SER A 159 10.28 3.84 25.04
CA SER A 159 11.11 4.77 24.29
C SER A 159 11.59 4.20 22.95
N PHE A 160 11.58 2.87 22.80
CA PHE A 160 12.03 2.19 21.58
C PHE A 160 11.13 1.02 21.23
N ILE A 161 10.88 0.86 19.93
CA ILE A 161 10.29 -0.34 19.34
C ILE A 161 11.38 -0.97 18.47
N SER A 162 11.82 -2.18 18.81
CA SER A 162 12.95 -2.83 18.15
C SER A 162 12.51 -4.03 17.31
N SER A 163 13.29 -4.31 16.26
CA SER A 163 13.22 -5.51 15.44
C SER A 163 14.61 -6.13 15.36
N ASN A 164 14.71 -7.44 15.21
CA ASN A 164 16.01 -8.11 15.01
C ASN A 164 16.54 -7.97 13.56
N SER A 165 15.79 -7.29 12.67
CA SER A 165 16.16 -7.05 11.28
C SER A 165 15.75 -5.64 10.84
N THR A 166 16.37 -5.15 9.77
CA THR A 166 15.99 -3.87 9.15
C THR A 166 14.57 -3.94 8.59
N PHE A 167 13.88 -2.79 8.57
CA PHE A 167 12.54 -2.68 8.02
C PHE A 167 12.34 -1.38 7.25
N GLN A 168 11.41 -1.38 6.30
CA GLN A 168 11.17 -0.23 5.41
C GLN A 168 9.99 0.63 5.83
N GLN A 169 8.87 0.00 6.15
CA GLN A 169 7.60 0.69 6.39
C GLN A 169 6.86 0.05 7.57
N PRO A 170 6.79 0.74 8.72
CA PRO A 170 5.94 0.34 9.81
C PRO A 170 4.47 0.73 9.55
N VAL A 171 3.55 -0.14 9.93
CA VAL A 171 2.10 0.08 9.88
C VAL A 171 1.57 -0.05 11.31
N PHE A 172 1.04 1.03 11.86
CA PHE A 172 0.55 1.08 13.24
C PHE A 172 -0.95 0.89 13.31
N ALA A 173 -1.43 0.12 14.29
CA ALA A 173 -2.83 0.16 14.67
C ALA A 173 -3.12 1.50 15.37
N ALA A 174 -4.21 2.18 15.03
CA ALA A 174 -4.49 3.52 15.56
C ALA A 174 -4.88 3.54 17.05
N LYS A 175 -5.36 2.43 17.60
CA LYS A 175 -5.88 2.28 18.98
C LYS A 175 -5.36 1.04 19.69
N ALA A 176 -4.26 0.45 19.22
CA ALA A 176 -3.63 -0.71 19.85
C ALA A 176 -2.11 -0.57 19.90
N GLY A 177 -1.49 -1.19 20.90
CA GLY A 177 -0.05 -1.23 21.12
C GLY A 177 0.67 -2.21 20.21
N VAL A 178 0.29 -2.29 18.94
CA VAL A 178 0.92 -3.17 17.94
C VAL A 178 1.29 -2.43 16.68
N VAL A 179 2.39 -2.87 16.08
CA VAL A 179 2.90 -2.40 14.79
C VAL A 179 3.25 -3.59 13.91
N VAL A 180 3.04 -3.48 12.60
CA VAL A 180 3.57 -4.43 11.63
C VAL A 180 4.77 -3.82 10.91
N LEU A 181 5.89 -4.52 10.90
CA LEU A 181 7.13 -4.09 10.23
C LEU A 181 7.39 -4.97 8.99
N GLN A 182 7.52 -4.33 7.83
CA GLN A 182 7.95 -5.01 6.59
C GLN A 182 9.47 -5.10 6.53
N THR A 183 9.99 -6.33 6.44
CA THR A 183 11.38 -6.66 6.09
C THR A 183 11.45 -7.05 4.60
N ASP A 184 12.55 -7.59 4.08
CA ASP A 184 12.68 -7.84 2.63
C ASP A 184 11.66 -8.85 2.08
N SER A 185 11.45 -9.98 2.76
CA SER A 185 10.49 -11.03 2.34
C SER A 185 9.39 -11.31 3.36
N LYS A 186 9.49 -10.76 4.58
CA LYS A 186 8.59 -11.05 5.69
C LYS A 186 7.92 -9.80 6.23
N TYR A 187 6.83 -10.00 6.94
CA TYR A 187 6.28 -9.00 7.82
C TYR A 187 6.15 -9.55 9.24
N ARG A 188 6.28 -8.67 10.23
CA ARG A 188 6.25 -9.03 11.65
C ARG A 188 5.28 -8.16 12.40
N LEU A 189 4.36 -8.77 13.12
CA LEU A 189 3.54 -8.10 14.11
C LEU A 189 4.31 -8.03 15.42
N ILE A 190 4.51 -6.82 15.94
CA ILE A 190 5.32 -6.55 17.13
C ILE A 190 4.47 -5.86 18.18
N ASP A 191 4.63 -6.28 19.44
CA ASP A 191 4.15 -5.56 20.61
C ASP A 191 5.02 -4.30 20.82
N MET A 192 4.41 -3.13 20.75
CA MET A 192 5.14 -1.86 20.82
C MET A 192 5.75 -1.58 22.20
N GLN A 193 5.27 -2.24 23.25
CA GLN A 193 5.78 -2.03 24.61
C GLN A 193 6.99 -2.93 24.89
N THR A 194 6.91 -4.20 24.52
CA THR A 194 7.94 -5.19 24.84
C THR A 194 8.94 -5.41 23.69
N SER A 195 8.62 -4.92 22.48
CA SER A 195 9.30 -5.29 21.22
C SER A 195 9.25 -6.79 20.91
N GLU A 196 8.35 -7.53 21.53
CA GLU A 196 8.14 -8.95 21.27
C GLU A 196 7.50 -9.16 19.89
N VAL A 197 8.04 -10.09 19.11
CA VAL A 197 7.43 -10.52 17.86
C VAL A 197 6.25 -11.44 18.19
N LEU A 198 5.05 -10.90 18.07
CA LEU A 198 3.80 -11.65 18.28
C LEU A 198 3.54 -12.63 17.13
N ARG A 199 3.95 -12.25 15.91
CA ARG A 199 3.83 -13.09 14.71
C ARG A 199 4.85 -12.68 13.66
N GLU A 200 5.36 -13.67 12.92
CA GLU A 200 6.17 -13.50 11.72
C GLU A 200 5.56 -14.33 10.58
N ALA A 201 5.52 -13.78 9.37
CA ALA A 201 5.07 -14.50 8.18
C ALA A 201 5.77 -14.00 6.92
N GLU A 202 5.86 -14.87 5.90
CA GLU A 202 6.31 -14.48 4.56
C GLU A 202 5.24 -13.60 3.88
N GLY A 203 5.69 -12.73 2.98
CA GLY A 203 4.82 -11.88 2.16
C GLY A 203 5.18 -10.40 2.22
N ARG A 204 4.38 -9.61 1.52
CA ARG A 204 4.55 -8.15 1.41
C ARG A 204 3.29 -7.44 1.86
N LEU A 205 3.44 -6.42 2.70
CA LEU A 205 2.36 -5.50 3.05
C LEU A 205 1.88 -4.72 1.83
N ASP A 206 2.82 -4.21 1.01
CA ASP A 206 2.59 -3.31 -0.13
C ASP A 206 1.47 -2.27 0.10
N GLY A 207 1.59 -1.52 1.20
CA GLY A 207 0.58 -0.54 1.61
C GLY A 207 -0.61 -1.14 2.36
N GLY A 208 -0.43 -2.33 2.92
CA GLY A 208 -1.34 -2.97 3.86
C GLY A 208 -1.60 -2.12 5.10
N THR A 209 -2.75 -2.34 5.71
CA THR A 209 -3.26 -1.56 6.84
C THR A 209 -3.68 -2.47 7.98
N LEU A 210 -3.58 -1.96 9.21
CA LEU A 210 -4.17 -2.57 10.39
C LEU A 210 -5.54 -1.96 10.67
N SER A 211 -6.48 -2.77 11.16
CA SER A 211 -7.67 -2.22 11.81
C SER A 211 -7.26 -1.36 13.00
N ALA A 212 -8.13 -0.42 13.42
CA ALA A 212 -7.81 0.49 14.51
C ALA A 212 -7.39 -0.24 15.80
N ASN A 213 -8.02 -1.37 16.11
CA ASN A 213 -7.70 -2.22 17.26
C ASN A 213 -6.58 -3.26 17.00
N GLY A 214 -5.99 -3.28 15.81
CA GLY A 214 -4.87 -4.15 15.42
C GLY A 214 -5.23 -5.63 15.20
N ARG A 215 -6.52 -5.99 15.22
CA ARG A 215 -6.99 -7.39 15.13
C ARG A 215 -7.06 -7.92 13.70
N LEU A 216 -7.21 -7.04 12.71
CA LEU A 216 -7.20 -7.39 11.29
C LEU A 216 -6.03 -6.71 10.58
N LEU A 217 -5.44 -7.41 9.63
CA LEU A 217 -4.35 -6.95 8.78
C LEU A 217 -4.70 -7.23 7.33
N THR A 218 -4.45 -6.26 6.44
CA THR A 218 -4.47 -6.50 5.00
C THR A 218 -3.04 -6.65 4.48
N VAL A 219 -2.77 -7.63 3.63
CA VAL A 219 -1.47 -7.78 2.93
C VAL A 219 -1.68 -8.03 1.44
N ALA A 220 -0.62 -7.87 0.64
CA ALA A 220 -0.69 -8.19 -0.78
C ALA A 220 -0.74 -9.72 -0.97
N ALA A 221 -1.69 -10.17 -1.78
CA ALA A 221 -1.79 -11.56 -2.19
C ALA A 221 -0.78 -11.87 -3.32
N ALA A 222 -0.40 -13.14 -3.46
CA ALA A 222 0.57 -13.57 -4.48
C ALA A 222 0.09 -13.34 -5.93
N ASP A 223 -1.23 -13.28 -6.13
CA ASP A 223 -1.89 -13.06 -7.43
C ASP A 223 -2.09 -11.56 -7.77
N GLY A 224 -1.60 -10.65 -6.92
CA GLY A 224 -1.73 -9.19 -7.09
C GLY A 224 -2.98 -8.58 -6.48
N GLY A 225 -3.84 -9.38 -5.81
CA GLY A 225 -4.92 -8.89 -4.96
C GLY A 225 -4.46 -8.55 -3.54
N MET A 226 -5.38 -8.70 -2.59
CA MET A 226 -5.11 -8.58 -1.16
C MET A 226 -5.74 -9.71 -0.36
N GLU A 227 -5.12 -10.05 0.75
CA GLU A 227 -5.65 -10.94 1.78
C GLU A 227 -6.06 -10.11 3.00
N VAL A 228 -7.18 -10.44 3.60
CA VAL A 228 -7.55 -10.00 4.96
C VAL A 228 -7.24 -11.12 5.93
N LEU A 229 -6.41 -10.84 6.92
CA LEU A 229 -5.98 -11.81 7.92
C LEU A 229 -6.43 -11.40 9.33
N GLU A 230 -6.67 -12.39 10.18
CA GLU A 230 -6.63 -12.17 11.63
C GLU A 230 -5.16 -11.97 12.06
N SER A 231 -4.83 -10.80 12.61
CA SER A 231 -3.44 -10.40 12.88
C SER A 231 -2.70 -11.36 13.83
N ALA A 232 -3.40 -11.89 14.84
CA ALA A 232 -2.80 -12.70 15.89
C ALA A 232 -2.48 -14.12 15.42
N THR A 233 -3.41 -14.77 14.72
CA THR A 233 -3.29 -16.16 14.27
C THR A 233 -2.65 -16.27 12.90
N GLY A 234 -2.86 -15.25 12.05
CA GLY A 234 -2.48 -15.29 10.66
C GLY A 234 -3.44 -16.02 9.73
N GLU A 235 -4.61 -16.38 10.23
CA GLU A 235 -5.63 -17.01 9.40
C GLU A 235 -6.10 -16.03 8.33
N VAL A 236 -6.00 -16.43 7.06
CA VAL A 236 -6.60 -15.70 5.94
C VAL A 236 -8.12 -15.87 6.06
N LEU A 237 -8.82 -14.76 6.26
CA LEU A 237 -10.28 -14.74 6.36
C LEU A 237 -10.90 -14.65 4.97
N THR A 238 -10.35 -13.81 4.09
CA THR A 238 -10.87 -13.60 2.74
C THR A 238 -9.84 -12.93 1.83
N THR A 239 -10.08 -12.98 0.52
CA THR A 239 -9.27 -12.32 -0.50
C THR A 239 -10.11 -11.36 -1.33
N TYR A 240 -9.49 -10.28 -1.79
CA TYR A 240 -10.12 -9.31 -2.70
C TYR A 240 -9.17 -9.01 -3.86
N ALA A 241 -9.72 -8.87 -5.07
CA ALA A 241 -8.97 -8.48 -6.26
C ALA A 241 -8.70 -6.95 -6.30
N VAL A 242 -8.18 -6.41 -5.19
CA VAL A 242 -7.89 -4.98 -5.01
C VAL A 242 -6.54 -4.81 -4.32
N SER A 243 -5.83 -3.72 -4.59
CA SER A 243 -4.58 -3.40 -3.89
C SER A 243 -4.86 -3.07 -2.42
N PRO A 244 -4.01 -3.52 -1.47
CA PRO A 244 -4.17 -3.18 -0.04
C PRO A 244 -4.27 -1.68 0.24
N ARG A 245 -3.59 -0.84 -0.56
CA ARG A 245 -3.62 0.64 -0.45
C ARG A 245 -4.99 1.27 -0.69
N ARG A 246 -5.88 0.54 -1.36
CA ARG A 246 -7.23 1.02 -1.71
C ARG A 246 -8.30 0.42 -0.81
N PHE A 247 -7.89 -0.19 0.30
CA PHE A 247 -8.78 -0.79 1.28
C PHE A 247 -8.67 -0.05 2.61
N HIS A 248 -9.80 0.53 3.05
CA HIS A 248 -9.84 1.45 4.18
C HIS A 248 -10.77 0.90 5.26
N TRP A 249 -10.23 0.54 6.43
CA TRP A 249 -11.02 0.09 7.57
C TRP A 249 -11.93 1.20 8.12
N LEU A 250 -13.18 0.85 8.40
CA LEU A 250 -14.12 1.66 9.15
C LEU A 250 -14.40 1.00 10.50
N GLU A 251 -14.02 1.69 11.57
CA GLU A 251 -14.18 1.20 12.94
C GLU A 251 -15.65 0.83 13.25
N GLY A 252 -15.88 -0.40 13.69
CA GLY A 252 -17.21 -0.89 14.06
C GLY A 252 -18.21 -1.06 12.91
N VAL A 253 -17.80 -0.83 11.66
CA VAL A 253 -18.67 -0.92 10.48
C VAL A 253 -18.18 -2.00 9.51
N GLY A 254 -16.92 -1.91 9.06
CA GLY A 254 -16.39 -2.76 8.00
C GLY A 254 -15.28 -2.06 7.23
N ALA A 255 -15.42 -1.91 5.91
CA ALA A 255 -14.38 -1.28 5.08
C ALA A 255 -14.93 -0.59 3.83
N ILE A 256 -14.18 0.38 3.31
CA ILE A 256 -14.43 1.00 2.00
C ILE A 256 -13.30 0.60 1.05
N PHE A 257 -13.65 0.15 -0.15
CA PHE A 257 -12.68 -0.15 -1.21
C PHE A 257 -13.29 0.00 -2.61
N SER A 258 -12.47 -0.19 -3.64
CA SER A 258 -12.87 -0.11 -5.05
C SER A 258 -12.87 -1.50 -5.68
N GLU A 259 -14.00 -1.99 -6.18
CA GLU A 259 -14.09 -3.28 -6.88
C GLU A 259 -14.26 -3.08 -8.40
N PRO A 260 -13.88 -4.08 -9.24
CA PRO A 260 -14.23 -4.07 -10.65
C PRO A 260 -15.75 -3.93 -10.82
N ALA A 261 -16.18 -3.06 -11.72
CA ALA A 261 -17.61 -2.88 -11.93
C ALA A 261 -18.23 -4.11 -12.60
N LYS A 262 -19.52 -4.35 -12.33
CA LYS A 262 -20.26 -5.49 -12.92
C LYS A 262 -20.28 -5.40 -14.44
N LYS A 263 -20.22 -6.55 -15.13
CA LYS A 263 -20.35 -6.61 -16.59
C LYS A 263 -21.61 -5.85 -17.06
N GLY A 264 -21.46 -4.97 -18.05
CA GLY A 264 -22.55 -4.15 -18.59
C GLY A 264 -22.59 -2.70 -18.09
N THR A 265 -21.80 -2.32 -17.09
CA THR A 265 -21.65 -0.91 -16.71
C THR A 265 -20.60 -0.19 -17.56
N GLN A 266 -20.83 1.09 -17.90
CA GLN A 266 -19.81 1.91 -18.57
C GLN A 266 -18.58 2.19 -17.69
N ARG A 267 -18.74 2.14 -16.36
CA ARG A 267 -17.64 2.32 -15.40
C ARG A 267 -16.79 1.06 -15.31
N ARG A 268 -15.48 1.23 -15.11
CA ARG A 268 -14.53 0.12 -14.88
C ARG A 268 -14.46 -0.33 -13.41
N THR A 269 -14.75 0.57 -12.47
CA THR A 269 -14.71 0.30 -11.03
C THR A 269 -15.91 0.93 -10.31
N THR A 270 -16.28 0.34 -9.18
CA THR A 270 -17.31 0.85 -8.25
C THR A 270 -16.71 0.96 -6.86
N ILE A 271 -16.96 2.07 -6.18
CA ILE A 271 -16.59 2.22 -4.76
C ILE A 271 -17.68 1.57 -3.91
N VAL A 272 -17.29 0.71 -2.97
CA VAL A 272 -18.21 -0.05 -2.13
C VAL A 272 -17.89 0.11 -0.66
N LEU A 273 -18.93 0.18 0.15
CA LEU A 273 -18.89 -0.10 1.57
C LEU A 273 -19.16 -1.60 1.77
N LEU A 274 -18.20 -2.30 2.35
CA LEU A 274 -18.44 -3.60 2.96
C LEU A 274 -18.96 -3.39 4.38
N ASP A 275 -20.24 -3.67 4.57
CA ASP A 275 -20.87 -3.78 5.88
C ASP A 275 -20.59 -5.17 6.46
N ALA A 276 -19.64 -5.25 7.37
CA ALA A 276 -19.28 -6.49 8.03
C ALA A 276 -20.40 -6.99 8.97
N THR A 277 -21.23 -6.08 9.50
CA THR A 277 -22.25 -6.42 10.52
C THR A 277 -23.35 -7.31 9.98
N VAL A 278 -23.75 -7.13 8.71
CA VAL A 278 -24.76 -7.96 8.04
C VAL A 278 -24.21 -8.71 6.83
N GLY A 279 -22.93 -8.52 6.50
CA GLY A 279 -22.26 -9.15 5.37
C GLY A 279 -22.75 -8.65 4.02
N LYS A 280 -22.91 -7.33 3.85
CA LYS A 280 -23.43 -6.72 2.61
C LYS A 280 -22.41 -5.78 1.98
N ARG A 281 -22.39 -5.75 0.64
CA ARG A 281 -21.65 -4.75 -0.15
C ARG A 281 -22.62 -3.70 -0.66
N ILE A 282 -22.37 -2.44 -0.33
CA ILE A 282 -23.24 -1.32 -0.63
C ILE A 282 -22.49 -0.36 -1.55
N PRO A 283 -22.92 -0.19 -2.81
CA PRO A 283 -22.32 0.78 -3.70
C PRO A 283 -22.41 2.19 -3.12
N ILE A 284 -21.29 2.90 -3.11
CA ILE A 284 -21.23 4.32 -2.76
C ILE A 284 -21.49 5.11 -4.05
N PRO A 285 -22.46 6.03 -4.09
CA PRO A 285 -22.81 6.79 -5.28
C PRO A 285 -21.78 7.90 -5.57
N LEU A 286 -20.50 7.53 -5.70
CA LEU A 286 -19.37 8.42 -5.96
C LEU A 286 -18.83 8.16 -7.37
N ASP A 287 -18.65 9.23 -8.15
CA ASP A 287 -18.08 9.14 -9.50
C ASP A 287 -16.54 9.23 -9.45
N ALA A 288 -15.92 8.22 -8.84
CA ALA A 288 -14.48 8.10 -8.72
C ALA A 288 -13.98 6.68 -9.05
N ALA A 289 -12.78 6.60 -9.61
CA ALA A 289 -12.17 5.31 -9.95
C ALA A 289 -11.56 4.59 -8.73
N SER A 290 -11.13 5.34 -7.73
CA SER A 290 -10.58 4.84 -6.47
C SER A 290 -10.80 5.82 -5.31
N VAL A 291 -10.64 5.30 -4.09
CA VAL A 291 -10.50 6.10 -2.87
C VAL A 291 -9.07 5.91 -2.35
N ASP A 292 -8.35 7.01 -2.23
CA ASP A 292 -6.95 7.05 -1.79
C ASP A 292 -6.86 7.19 -0.26
N GLN A 293 -7.87 7.79 0.37
CA GLN A 293 -7.95 7.89 1.83
C GLN A 293 -9.39 8.04 2.32
N VAL A 294 -9.67 7.48 3.50
CA VAL A 294 -10.92 7.70 4.23
C VAL A 294 -10.60 8.27 5.62
N LEU A 295 -11.31 9.35 6.00
CA LEU A 295 -11.14 10.00 7.30
C LEU A 295 -12.50 10.27 7.95
N SER A 296 -12.61 10.06 9.26
CA SER A 296 -13.82 10.46 10.01
C SER A 296 -13.95 11.98 10.07
N VAL A 297 -15.18 12.50 9.99
CA VAL A 297 -15.44 13.94 10.15
C VAL A 297 -15.48 14.29 11.65
N PRO A 298 -14.65 15.23 12.13
CA PRO A 298 -14.68 15.67 13.52
C PRO A 298 -16.07 16.15 13.96
N GLY A 299 -16.51 15.71 15.13
CA GLY A 299 -17.80 16.11 15.69
C GLY A 299 -19.04 15.53 15.00
N LYS A 300 -18.88 14.74 13.91
CA LYS A 300 -19.98 14.08 13.21
C LYS A 300 -19.78 12.56 13.19
N PRO A 301 -20.33 11.82 14.17
CA PRO A 301 -20.26 10.36 14.18
C PRO A 301 -20.80 9.77 12.87
N ASN A 302 -20.15 8.72 12.36
CA ASN A 302 -20.53 8.02 11.11
C ASN A 302 -20.47 8.86 9.83
N HIS A 303 -19.87 10.05 9.87
CA HIS A 303 -19.54 10.81 8.67
C HIS A 303 -18.08 10.59 8.29
N TYR A 304 -17.84 10.39 7.00
CA TYR A 304 -16.51 10.13 6.47
C TYR A 304 -16.22 10.98 5.24
N LEU A 305 -15.00 11.49 5.17
CA LEU A 305 -14.44 12.13 3.99
C LEU A 305 -13.66 11.11 3.17
N LEU A 306 -14.00 11.01 1.89
CA LEU A 306 -13.37 10.16 0.90
C LEU A 306 -12.52 11.05 0.00
N PHE A 307 -11.21 10.89 0.10
CA PHE A 307 -10.26 11.50 -0.81
C PHE A 307 -10.06 10.57 -1.99
N SER A 308 -10.41 11.06 -3.18
CA SER A 308 -10.25 10.36 -4.45
C SER A 308 -9.41 11.22 -5.39
N PRO A 309 -8.87 10.65 -6.47
CA PRO A 309 -8.16 11.45 -7.48
C PRO A 309 -9.06 12.58 -7.99
N ARG A 310 -8.67 13.82 -7.68
CA ARG A 310 -9.38 15.07 -8.06
C ARG A 310 -10.79 15.23 -7.46
N ARG A 311 -11.16 14.49 -6.42
CA ARG A 311 -12.45 14.66 -5.73
C ARG A 311 -12.31 14.51 -4.22
N LEU A 312 -13.15 15.24 -3.49
CA LEU A 312 -13.38 15.09 -2.06
C LEU A 312 -14.89 14.94 -1.86
N ALA A 313 -15.29 13.82 -1.28
CA ALA A 313 -16.69 13.55 -0.98
C ALA A 313 -16.89 13.35 0.53
N GLU A 314 -18.03 13.77 1.05
CA GLU A 314 -18.51 13.41 2.38
C GLU A 314 -19.64 12.40 2.23
N ILE A 315 -19.55 11.29 2.95
CA ILE A 315 -20.64 10.34 3.10
C ILE A 315 -21.10 10.31 4.55
N ALA A 316 -22.39 10.04 4.76
CA ALA A 316 -22.96 9.71 6.05
C ALA A 316 -23.43 8.25 6.03
N LEU A 317 -23.10 7.51 7.08
CA LEU A 317 -23.60 6.16 7.28
C LEU A 317 -24.77 6.18 8.27
N GLN A 318 -25.87 5.54 7.89
CA GLN A 318 -27.06 5.42 8.72
C GLN A 318 -27.32 3.94 9.04
N LYS A 319 -27.42 3.62 10.34
CA LYS A 319 -27.69 2.25 10.80
C LYS A 319 -29.20 1.99 10.82
N GLY A 320 -29.65 1.07 9.99
CA GLY A 320 -31.02 0.57 9.95
C GLY A 320 -31.16 -0.84 10.53
N LYS A 321 -32.36 -1.42 10.39
CA LYS A 321 -32.63 -2.82 10.78
C LYS A 321 -31.89 -3.83 9.90
N ASP A 322 -31.66 -3.47 8.63
CA ASP A 322 -31.06 -4.34 7.61
C ASP A 322 -29.55 -4.14 7.42
N GLY A 323 -28.91 -3.41 8.33
CA GLY A 323 -27.50 -3.01 8.26
C GLY A 323 -27.31 -1.51 8.05
N TRP A 324 -26.13 -1.14 7.63
CA TRP A 324 -25.77 0.22 7.27
C TRP A 324 -26.32 0.61 5.89
N SER A 325 -26.52 1.91 5.70
CA SER A 325 -26.81 2.52 4.41
C SER A 325 -25.93 3.74 4.22
N VAL A 326 -25.66 4.10 2.95
CA VAL A 326 -24.73 5.17 2.58
C VAL A 326 -25.49 6.32 1.94
N GLN A 327 -25.30 7.53 2.46
CA GLN A 327 -25.79 8.76 1.86
C GLN A 327 -24.59 9.62 1.43
N LEU A 328 -24.54 10.06 0.17
CA LEU A 328 -23.61 11.10 -0.26
C LEU A 328 -24.11 12.46 0.23
N VAL A 329 -23.34 13.08 1.12
CA VAL A 329 -23.68 14.37 1.75
C VAL A 329 -23.19 15.54 0.90
N SER A 330 -21.96 15.43 0.38
CA SER A 330 -21.38 16.45 -0.49
C SER A 330 -20.30 15.85 -1.37
N GLU A 331 -20.03 16.52 -2.50
CA GLU A 331 -18.94 16.17 -3.40
C GLU A 331 -18.39 17.45 -4.03
N GLN A 332 -17.06 17.61 -4.04
CA GLN A 332 -16.39 18.74 -4.67
C GLN A 332 -15.14 18.31 -5.43
N PRO A 333 -14.83 18.95 -6.57
CA PRO A 333 -13.59 18.71 -7.29
C PRO A 333 -12.40 19.22 -6.47
N THR A 334 -11.27 18.52 -6.58
CA THR A 334 -10.00 18.92 -5.98
C THR A 334 -8.92 19.04 -7.05
N GLN A 335 -7.95 19.93 -6.84
CA GLN A 335 -6.84 20.17 -7.76
C GLN A 335 -5.57 19.39 -7.42
N PHE A 336 -5.64 18.47 -6.46
CA PHE A 336 -4.48 17.74 -5.97
C PHE A 336 -4.72 16.23 -6.01
N VAL A 337 -3.62 15.49 -5.94
CA VAL A 337 -3.61 14.03 -5.77
C VAL A 337 -2.98 13.76 -4.41
N ALA A 338 -3.74 13.12 -3.52
CA ALA A 338 -3.20 12.66 -2.26
C ALA A 338 -2.12 11.59 -2.53
N SER A 339 -0.94 11.76 -1.95
CA SER A 339 0.11 10.74 -1.96
C SER A 339 0.55 10.49 -0.52
N ASP A 340 0.90 9.25 -0.20
CA ASP A 340 1.19 8.81 1.18
C ASP A 340 2.25 9.67 1.89
N ARG A 341 3.24 10.17 1.15
CA ARG A 341 4.32 11.02 1.71
C ARG A 341 3.96 12.49 1.80
N GLY A 342 2.98 12.93 1.03
CA GLY A 342 2.57 14.31 0.93
C GLY A 342 1.29 14.60 1.70
N LEU A 343 0.85 13.74 2.63
CA LEU A 343 -0.39 13.91 3.35
C LEU A 343 -0.22 13.70 4.85
N ALA A 344 -0.75 14.62 5.65
CA ALA A 344 -0.82 14.47 7.10
C ALA A 344 -2.19 14.91 7.62
N THR A 345 -2.75 14.15 8.55
CA THR A 345 -3.99 14.50 9.26
C THR A 345 -3.63 15.03 10.65
N ALA A 346 -4.27 16.13 11.07
CA ALA A 346 -4.13 16.63 12.44
C ALA A 346 -4.56 15.57 13.46
N VAL A 347 -3.95 15.58 14.65
CA VAL A 347 -4.23 14.58 15.69
C VAL A 347 -5.67 14.64 16.19
N ASP A 348 -6.25 15.84 16.24
CA ASP A 348 -7.67 16.06 16.55
C ASP A 348 -8.60 15.83 15.33
N GLY A 349 -8.04 15.49 14.17
CA GLY A 349 -8.78 15.31 12.92
C GLY A 349 -9.32 16.62 12.31
N SER A 350 -9.04 17.79 12.87
CA SER A 350 -9.64 19.06 12.43
C SER A 350 -9.29 19.45 10.99
N TYR A 351 -8.13 19.02 10.50
CA TYR A 351 -7.68 19.31 9.14
C TYR A 351 -6.81 18.19 8.55
N VAL A 352 -6.65 18.23 7.24
CA VAL A 352 -5.64 17.48 6.47
C VAL A 352 -4.73 18.46 5.76
N VAL A 353 -3.44 18.17 5.70
CA VAL A 353 -2.47 18.94 4.92
C VAL A 353 -1.96 18.10 3.78
N VAL A 354 -1.89 18.70 2.59
CA VAL A 354 -1.34 18.09 1.39
C VAL A 354 -0.16 18.90 0.88
N ALA A 355 0.97 18.24 0.65
CA ALA A 355 2.18 18.77 0.06
C ALA A 355 2.30 18.32 -1.41
N GLN A 356 1.92 19.20 -2.34
CA GLN A 356 2.07 18.98 -3.79
C GLN A 356 2.51 20.28 -4.45
N GLY A 357 3.82 20.55 -4.44
CA GLY A 357 4.41 21.82 -4.89
C GLY A 357 4.19 22.98 -3.91
N GLN A 358 2.97 23.12 -3.39
CA GLN A 358 2.60 23.99 -2.27
C GLN A 358 2.05 23.16 -1.10
N LEU A 359 2.10 23.72 0.11
CA LEU A 359 1.45 23.15 1.27
C LEU A 359 0.03 23.71 1.39
N ARG A 360 -0.96 22.83 1.34
CA ARG A 360 -2.38 23.20 1.40
C ARG A 360 -3.03 22.56 2.60
N GLN A 361 -3.68 23.37 3.43
CA GLN A 361 -4.45 22.90 4.58
C GLN A 361 -5.93 22.84 4.20
N PHE A 362 -6.58 21.71 4.46
CA PHE A 362 -8.01 21.45 4.27
C PHE A 362 -8.67 21.33 5.64
N LEU A 363 -9.51 22.30 6.00
CA LEU A 363 -10.30 22.26 7.22
C LEU A 363 -11.47 21.29 7.01
N LEU A 364 -11.56 20.23 7.82
CA LEU A 364 -12.51 19.14 7.57
C LEU A 364 -13.94 19.52 7.94
N ALA A 365 -14.13 20.36 8.97
CA ALA A 365 -15.45 20.81 9.41
C ALA A 365 -16.17 21.66 8.35
N ASP A 366 -15.45 22.64 7.79
CA ASP A 366 -16.01 23.64 6.88
C ASP A 366 -15.77 23.31 5.40
N ARG A 367 -14.96 22.28 5.12
CA ARG A 367 -14.54 21.83 3.78
C ARG A 367 -13.83 22.90 2.96
N GLN A 368 -13.29 23.91 3.65
CA GLN A 368 -12.47 24.96 3.06
C GLN A 368 -11.01 24.54 3.01
N HIS A 369 -10.24 25.22 2.17
CA HIS A 369 -8.81 25.03 2.13
C HIS A 369 -8.07 26.34 1.95
N ARG A 370 -6.83 26.38 2.43
CA ARG A 370 -5.92 27.51 2.25
C ARG A 370 -4.52 27.04 1.88
N ILE A 371 -3.83 27.85 1.10
CA ILE A 371 -2.41 27.63 0.80
C ILE A 371 -1.61 28.29 1.92
N LEU A 372 -0.66 27.55 2.50
CA LEU A 372 0.22 28.06 3.54
C LEU A 372 1.38 28.84 2.89
N PRO A 373 1.74 30.03 3.40
CA PRO A 373 2.69 30.95 2.76
C PRO A 373 4.15 30.53 3.02
N LEU A 374 4.52 29.32 2.60
CA LEU A 374 5.84 28.74 2.79
C LEU A 374 6.73 28.80 1.55
N GLN A 375 6.24 29.38 0.45
CA GLN A 375 7.06 29.54 -0.75
C GLN A 375 8.26 30.47 -0.47
N PRO A 376 9.43 30.20 -1.10
CA PRO A 376 9.70 29.15 -2.10
C PRO A 376 10.23 27.84 -1.51
N LEU A 377 9.90 27.48 -0.26
CA LEU A 377 10.22 26.13 0.24
C LEU A 377 9.50 25.07 -0.59
N LEU A 378 10.29 24.17 -1.14
CA LEU A 378 9.84 22.97 -1.82
C LEU A 378 9.69 21.87 -0.78
N ILE A 379 8.45 21.57 -0.43
CA ILE A 379 8.10 20.57 0.58
C ILE A 379 7.92 19.22 -0.11
N ASN A 380 8.68 18.22 0.32
CA ASN A 380 8.62 16.87 -0.25
C ASN A 380 7.87 15.88 0.64
N ALA A 381 7.73 16.18 1.93
CA ALA A 381 6.99 15.35 2.86
C ALA A 381 6.42 16.17 4.03
N VAL A 382 5.32 15.68 4.58
CA VAL A 382 4.65 16.25 5.75
C VAL A 382 4.22 15.12 6.69
N TRP A 383 4.39 15.33 7.99
CA TRP A 383 3.91 14.44 9.04
C TRP A 383 3.13 15.24 10.08
N ALA A 384 2.18 14.58 10.72
CA ALA A 384 1.53 15.10 11.91
C ALA A 384 2.53 15.20 13.07
N THR A 385 2.19 16.01 14.06
CA THR A 385 2.90 16.09 15.34
C THR A 385 1.89 15.90 16.47
N PRO A 386 2.31 15.64 17.72
CA PRO A 386 1.41 15.56 18.87
C PRO A 386 0.53 16.80 19.06
N ARG A 387 0.94 17.94 18.50
CA ARG A 387 0.23 19.21 18.59
C ARG A 387 -0.47 19.49 17.26
N SER A 388 -1.79 19.61 17.27
CA SER A 388 -2.56 19.96 16.07
C SER A 388 -2.24 21.33 15.48
N ASP A 389 -1.54 22.21 16.20
CA ASP A 389 -1.05 23.47 15.62
C ASP A 389 0.22 23.29 14.78
N GLU A 390 0.82 22.11 14.76
CA GLU A 390 2.17 21.92 14.24
C GLU A 390 2.27 20.80 13.20
N LEU A 391 3.11 21.07 12.21
CA LEU A 391 3.43 20.15 11.12
C LEU A 391 4.94 19.91 11.09
N LEU A 392 5.34 18.64 11.01
CA LEU A 392 6.72 18.30 10.69
C LEU A 392 6.85 18.23 9.17
N LEU A 393 7.75 19.04 8.61
CA LEU A 393 7.97 19.20 7.18
C LEU A 393 9.37 18.70 6.84
N ARG A 394 9.49 18.00 5.71
CA ARG A 394 10.77 17.88 5.01
C ARG A 394 10.74 18.81 3.82
N ALA A 395 11.65 19.77 3.79
CA ALA A 395 11.64 20.85 2.82
C ALA A 395 13.05 21.31 2.45
N ARG A 396 13.16 21.95 1.29
CA ARG A 396 14.38 22.63 0.83
C ARG A 396 14.03 23.95 0.17
N VAL A 397 14.99 24.87 0.09
CA VAL A 397 14.86 26.04 -0.78
C VAL A 397 15.19 25.64 -2.21
N ALA A 398 14.48 26.22 -3.18
CA ALA A 398 14.82 26.05 -4.59
C ALA A 398 16.25 26.58 -4.86
N GLY A 399 17.13 25.72 -5.37
CA GLY A 399 18.54 26.05 -5.60
C GLY A 399 19.36 24.81 -6.01
N PRO A 400 20.66 24.98 -6.31
CA PRO A 400 21.56 23.90 -6.76
C PRO A 400 22.09 23.04 -5.60
N VAL A 401 21.82 23.43 -4.35
CA VAL A 401 22.11 22.63 -3.16
C VAL A 401 20.85 21.84 -2.83
N PHE A 402 20.90 20.52 -3.04
CA PHE A 402 19.77 19.61 -2.83
C PHE A 402 19.74 19.05 -1.40
N ASP A 403 19.92 19.91 -0.41
CA ASP A 403 19.86 19.49 1.00
C ASP A 403 18.44 19.66 1.55
N TYR A 404 17.82 18.54 1.92
CA TYR A 404 16.50 18.55 2.56
C TYR A 404 16.69 18.62 4.07
N ARG A 405 16.10 19.65 4.66
CA ARG A 405 16.07 19.82 6.12
C ARG A 405 14.68 19.52 6.64
N HIS A 406 14.62 19.25 7.95
CA HIS A 406 13.37 19.00 8.66
C HIS A 406 13.00 20.23 9.49
N TYR A 407 11.73 20.60 9.47
CA TYR A 407 11.21 21.77 10.17
C TYR A 407 9.90 21.44 10.87
N VAL A 408 9.68 22.03 12.04
CA VAL A 408 8.35 22.14 12.61
C VAL A 408 7.78 23.50 12.25
N TYR A 409 6.62 23.51 11.59
CA TYR A 409 5.86 24.71 11.27
C TYR A 409 4.66 24.85 12.20
N SER A 410 4.57 25.96 12.93
CA SER A 410 3.38 26.32 13.73
C SER A 410 2.40 27.11 12.87
N LEU A 411 1.17 26.62 12.77
CA LEU A 411 0.11 27.19 11.93
C LEU A 411 -0.37 28.54 12.48
N SER A 412 -0.63 28.61 13.79
CA SER A 412 -1.13 29.81 14.46
C SER A 412 -0.07 30.92 14.54
N ARG A 413 1.17 30.56 14.88
CA ARG A 413 2.27 31.52 15.06
C ARG A 413 3.00 31.83 13.76
N GLN A 414 2.79 31.04 12.71
CA GLN A 414 3.49 31.13 11.44
C GLN A 414 5.03 31.14 11.62
N THR A 415 5.52 30.28 12.52
CA THR A 415 6.96 30.14 12.80
C THR A 415 7.50 28.83 12.24
N LEU A 416 8.78 28.83 11.87
CA LEU A 416 9.55 27.65 11.52
C LEU A 416 10.63 27.43 12.57
N ALA A 417 10.74 26.20 13.05
CA ALA A 417 11.84 25.72 13.88
C ALA A 417 12.53 24.57 13.17
N GLN A 418 13.81 24.68 12.89
CA GLN A 418 14.58 23.58 12.29
C GLN A 418 14.78 22.47 13.33
N VAL A 419 14.62 21.22 12.91
CA VAL A 419 14.93 20.07 13.74
C VAL A 419 16.45 19.93 13.86
N ASP A 420 16.95 19.84 15.09
CA ASP A 420 18.35 19.60 15.41
C ASP A 420 18.67 18.11 15.22
N SER A 421 19.08 17.76 14.00
CA SER A 421 19.41 16.38 13.62
C SER A 421 20.61 15.81 14.36
N THR A 422 21.44 16.64 15.01
CA THR A 422 22.60 16.17 15.78
C THR A 422 22.20 15.44 17.06
N LYS A 423 20.96 15.67 17.52
CA LYS A 423 20.37 15.02 18.70
C LYS A 423 19.53 13.79 18.36
N LEU A 424 19.52 13.37 17.09
CA LEU A 424 18.72 12.26 16.60
C LEU A 424 19.61 11.14 16.06
N THR A 425 19.15 9.90 16.24
CA THR A 425 19.78 8.70 15.69
C THR A 425 19.60 8.58 14.17
N SER A 426 18.53 9.20 13.63
CA SER A 426 18.18 9.17 12.21
C SER A 426 17.33 10.39 11.85
N THR A 427 17.24 10.67 10.55
CA THR A 427 16.36 11.70 9.97
C THR A 427 15.14 11.13 9.26
N GLN A 428 14.90 9.81 9.37
CA GLN A 428 13.72 9.16 8.83
C GLN A 428 12.56 9.25 9.83
N PHE A 429 11.75 10.29 9.71
CA PHE A 429 10.63 10.54 10.62
C PHE A 429 9.40 9.69 10.34
N ILE A 430 8.64 9.46 11.41
CA ILE A 430 7.30 8.91 11.37
C ILE A 430 6.42 9.53 12.45
N PHE A 431 5.11 9.47 12.24
CA PHE A 431 4.12 9.71 13.28
C PHE A 431 3.50 8.39 13.70
N ILE A 432 3.43 8.14 15.01
CA ILE A 432 2.88 6.93 15.62
C ILE A 432 1.46 7.26 16.11
N PRO A 433 0.39 6.93 15.37
CA PRO A 433 -0.95 7.43 15.65
C PRO A 433 -1.49 7.02 17.01
N SER A 434 -1.22 5.78 17.43
CA SER A 434 -1.69 5.25 18.71
C SER A 434 -1.03 5.86 19.93
N LEU A 435 0.20 6.35 19.80
CA LEU A 435 0.91 7.05 20.87
C LEU A 435 0.73 8.56 20.80
N GLN A 436 0.26 9.08 19.65
CA GLN A 436 0.27 10.50 19.34
C GLN A 436 1.68 11.10 19.59
N ARG A 437 2.69 10.46 19.01
CA ARG A 437 4.11 10.81 19.12
C ARG A 437 4.79 10.76 17.77
N ASN A 438 5.79 11.63 17.58
CA ASN A 438 6.74 11.44 16.51
C ASN A 438 7.78 10.38 16.90
N GLY A 439 8.35 9.73 15.91
CA GLY A 439 9.49 8.84 16.08
C GLY A 439 10.49 9.00 14.95
N VAL A 440 11.68 8.45 15.14
CA VAL A 440 12.70 8.30 14.09
C VAL A 440 13.02 6.83 13.90
N ILE A 441 13.15 6.43 12.63
CA ILE A 441 13.48 5.07 12.23
C ILE A 441 14.99 4.99 12.00
N ASP A 442 15.67 4.20 12.81
CA ASP A 442 17.08 3.86 12.65
C ASP A 442 17.20 2.36 12.37
N GLN A 443 17.13 2.00 11.09
CA GLN A 443 17.28 0.64 10.54
C GLN A 443 16.40 -0.43 11.20
N THR A 444 16.79 -0.88 12.39
CA THR A 444 16.18 -1.96 13.19
C THR A 444 15.38 -1.43 14.39
N LYS A 445 15.35 -0.11 14.62
CA LYS A 445 14.67 0.51 15.76
C LYS A 445 13.81 1.69 15.34
N ILE A 446 12.71 1.88 16.06
CA ILE A 446 11.93 3.11 16.08
C ILE A 446 12.15 3.75 17.45
N GLN A 447 12.85 4.88 17.48
CA GLN A 447 12.94 5.71 18.68
C GLN A 447 11.68 6.56 18.78
N VAL A 448 10.91 6.38 19.86
CA VAL A 448 9.74 7.20 20.19
C VAL A 448 10.25 8.47 20.85
N LEU A 449 9.91 9.63 20.28
CA LEU A 449 10.37 10.91 20.78
C LEU A 449 9.34 11.48 21.77
N GLU A 450 9.79 11.84 22.97
CA GLU A 450 8.98 12.63 23.90
C GLU A 450 8.69 14.02 23.32
N GLU A 451 9.73 14.64 22.76
CA GLU A 451 9.69 15.91 22.05
C GLU A 451 10.65 15.89 20.86
N LEU A 452 10.34 16.70 19.84
CA LEU A 452 11.26 16.93 18.74
C LEU A 452 12.38 17.87 19.22
N PRO A 453 13.67 17.56 18.99
CA PRO A 453 14.75 18.48 19.29
C PRO A 453 14.72 19.62 18.28
N LEU A 454 14.33 20.82 18.72
CA LEU A 454 14.17 21.98 17.85
C LEU A 454 15.22 23.05 18.16
N LEU A 455 15.75 23.66 17.11
CA LEU A 455 16.43 24.95 17.21
C LEU A 455 15.39 26.05 17.51
N PRO A 456 15.82 27.24 18.00
CA PRO A 456 14.91 28.33 18.29
C PRO A 456 13.99 28.66 17.10
N ALA A 457 12.70 28.75 17.37
CA ALA A 457 11.70 29.07 16.36
C ALA A 457 11.87 30.52 15.88
N GLN A 458 11.70 30.74 14.58
CA GLN A 458 11.73 32.06 13.96
C GLN A 458 10.48 32.29 13.12
N ALA A 459 10.13 33.53 12.82
CA ALA A 459 9.08 33.83 11.85
C ALA A 459 9.37 33.12 10.53
N ALA A 460 8.38 32.42 9.96
CA ALA A 460 8.58 31.59 8.78
C ALA A 460 9.14 32.40 7.61
N SER A 461 8.64 33.62 7.40
CA SER A 461 9.13 34.55 6.39
C SER A 461 10.61 34.88 6.56
N SER A 462 11.05 35.17 7.80
CA SER A 462 12.45 35.47 8.12
C SER A 462 13.36 34.26 7.90
N ALA A 463 12.96 33.08 8.37
CA ALA A 463 13.72 31.84 8.18
C ALA A 463 13.87 31.52 6.67
N ILE A 464 12.78 31.64 5.91
CA ILE A 464 12.80 31.44 4.46
C ILE A 464 13.75 32.43 3.77
N ALA A 465 13.69 33.71 4.11
CA ALA A 465 14.57 34.73 3.54
C ALA A 465 16.05 34.45 3.87
N GLN A 466 16.35 34.06 5.11
CA GLN A 466 17.70 33.65 5.51
C GLN A 466 18.18 32.46 4.67
N TYR A 467 17.37 31.43 4.48
CA TYR A 467 17.77 30.26 3.71
C TYR A 467 17.94 30.56 2.21
N GLN A 468 17.15 31.48 1.65
CA GLN A 468 17.38 31.96 0.30
C GLN A 468 18.72 32.67 0.17
N GLU A 469 19.08 33.48 1.17
CA GLU A 469 20.37 34.16 1.20
C GLU A 469 21.53 33.17 1.39
N GLU A 470 21.42 32.20 2.29
CA GLU A 470 22.39 31.11 2.43
C GLU A 470 22.56 30.33 1.12
N ALA A 471 21.46 30.02 0.42
CA ALA A 471 21.51 29.36 -0.88
C ALA A 471 22.18 30.23 -1.95
N ARG A 472 21.94 31.55 -1.92
CA ARG A 472 22.57 32.53 -2.82
C ARG A 472 24.06 32.63 -2.55
N VAL A 473 24.48 32.74 -1.28
CA VAL A 473 25.88 32.77 -0.86
C VAL A 473 26.58 31.47 -1.24
N ALA A 474 26.01 30.31 -0.89
CA ALA A 474 26.56 29.00 -1.25
C ALA A 474 26.70 28.81 -2.77
N MET A 475 25.74 29.31 -3.55
CA MET A 475 25.84 29.34 -5.01
C MET A 475 27.01 30.23 -5.44
N SER A 476 27.13 31.45 -4.89
CA SER A 476 28.21 32.37 -5.23
C SER A 476 29.60 31.83 -4.88
N THR A 477 29.78 31.24 -3.69
CA THR A 477 31.01 30.57 -3.27
C THR A 477 31.35 29.40 -4.17
N ARG A 478 30.36 28.56 -4.51
CA ARG A 478 30.58 27.45 -5.44
C ARG A 478 30.98 27.94 -6.84
N THR A 479 30.41 29.06 -7.30
CA THR A 479 30.82 29.71 -8.54
C THR A 479 32.25 30.25 -8.47
N GLN A 480 32.66 30.84 -7.35
CA GLN A 480 34.03 31.33 -7.13
C GLN A 480 35.05 30.18 -7.08
N GLN A 481 34.80 29.15 -6.26
CA GLN A 481 35.63 27.94 -6.20
C GLN A 481 35.80 27.30 -7.59
N TRP A 482 34.75 27.37 -8.40
CA TRP A 482 34.79 26.88 -9.76
C TRP A 482 35.64 27.76 -10.68
N ALA A 483 35.52 29.08 -10.59
CA ALA A 483 36.37 30.02 -11.32
C ALA A 483 37.85 29.90 -10.94
N GLU A 484 38.15 29.64 -9.66
CA GLU A 484 39.50 29.34 -9.19
C GLU A 484 40.02 28.02 -9.77
N MET A 485 39.19 26.97 -9.80
CA MET A 485 39.56 25.71 -10.42
C MET A 485 39.80 25.87 -11.94
N GLU A 486 39.03 26.73 -12.61
CA GLU A 486 39.29 27.12 -14.00
C GLU A 486 40.64 27.79 -14.18
N SER A 487 40.98 28.73 -13.29
CA SER A 487 42.28 29.40 -13.30
C SER A 487 43.42 28.41 -13.07
N ASN A 488 43.31 27.55 -12.05
CA ASN A 488 44.32 26.54 -11.74
C ASN A 488 44.51 25.56 -12.91
N LEU A 489 43.43 25.19 -13.61
CA LEU A 489 43.53 24.37 -14.81
C LEU A 489 44.29 25.07 -15.94
N ARG A 490 44.13 26.38 -16.12
CA ARG A 490 44.92 27.15 -17.10
C ARG A 490 46.40 27.21 -16.74
N ASP A 491 46.73 27.30 -15.44
CA ASP A 491 48.12 27.29 -14.99
C ASP A 491 48.77 25.90 -15.19
N VAL A 492 48.02 24.83 -14.93
CA VAL A 492 48.46 23.46 -15.27
C VAL A 492 48.62 23.29 -16.78
N GLU A 493 47.73 23.87 -17.60
CA GLU A 493 47.86 23.88 -19.07
C GLU A 493 49.16 24.56 -19.54
N LEU A 494 49.48 25.72 -18.96
CA LEU A 494 50.70 26.46 -19.26
C LEU A 494 51.96 25.68 -18.84
N ALA A 495 51.93 25.02 -17.67
CA ALA A 495 53.02 24.16 -17.21
C ALA A 495 53.15 22.87 -18.04
N ALA A 496 52.05 22.35 -18.59
CA ALA A 496 52.02 21.16 -19.43
C ALA A 496 52.49 21.40 -20.88
N ALA A 497 52.84 22.63 -21.26
CA ALA A 497 53.29 23.01 -22.60
C ALA A 497 54.61 22.35 -23.07
N GLY A 498 55.21 21.47 -22.25
CA GLY A 498 56.29 20.56 -22.63
C GLY A 498 56.16 19.14 -22.04
N ALA A 499 54.99 18.77 -21.51
CA ALA A 499 54.76 17.50 -20.84
C ALA A 499 54.45 16.35 -21.83
N SER A 500 54.53 15.11 -21.36
CA SER A 500 54.23 13.92 -22.17
C SER A 500 52.81 13.93 -22.75
N PRO A 501 52.56 13.21 -23.87
CA PRO A 501 51.24 13.15 -24.51
C PRO A 501 50.10 12.72 -23.56
N GLU A 502 50.41 11.86 -22.58
CA GLU A 502 49.43 11.41 -21.57
C GLU A 502 49.01 12.55 -20.63
N HIS A 503 49.94 13.42 -20.21
CA HIS A 503 49.63 14.60 -19.41
C HIS A 503 48.80 15.62 -20.18
N GLN A 504 49.11 15.84 -21.47
CA GLN A 504 48.33 16.73 -22.33
C GLN A 504 46.89 16.22 -22.52
N LEU A 505 46.68 14.91 -22.63
CA LEU A 505 45.36 14.30 -22.74
C LEU A 505 44.52 14.45 -21.44
N LEU A 506 45.14 14.29 -20.27
CA LEU A 506 44.49 14.51 -18.97
C LEU A 506 44.00 15.96 -18.83
N VAL A 507 44.84 16.91 -19.21
CA VAL A 507 44.53 18.34 -19.18
C VAL A 507 43.39 18.69 -20.16
N GLN A 508 43.41 18.14 -21.39
CA GLN A 508 42.30 18.30 -22.35
C GLN A 508 40.96 17.75 -21.82
N ARG A 509 40.98 16.58 -21.17
CA ARG A 509 39.77 15.99 -20.55
C ARG A 509 39.23 16.88 -19.43
N ALA A 510 40.10 17.42 -18.59
CA ALA A 510 39.71 18.35 -17.53
C ALA A 510 39.09 19.63 -18.09
N ARG A 511 39.67 20.20 -19.17
CA ARG A 511 39.14 21.39 -19.86
C ARG A 511 37.76 21.13 -20.48
N ALA A 512 37.58 19.99 -21.14
CA ALA A 512 36.31 19.61 -21.75
C ALA A 512 35.21 19.44 -20.68
N ALA A 513 35.52 18.80 -19.55
CA ALA A 513 34.60 18.65 -18.42
C ALA A 513 34.23 20.01 -17.81
N LEU A 514 35.18 20.94 -17.73
CA LEU A 514 34.97 22.28 -17.20
C LEU A 514 34.09 23.14 -18.11
N ALA A 515 34.37 23.14 -19.43
CA ALA A 515 33.60 23.87 -20.43
C ALA A 515 32.14 23.39 -20.51
N ALA A 516 31.92 22.08 -20.43
CA ALA A 516 30.57 21.50 -20.41
C ALA A 516 29.75 21.98 -19.19
N ARG A 517 30.39 22.17 -18.02
CA ARG A 517 29.72 22.68 -16.82
C ARG A 517 29.48 24.20 -16.88
N ASN A 518 30.41 25.00 -17.39
CA ASN A 518 30.20 26.45 -17.54
C ASN A 518 29.02 26.77 -18.46
N GLN A 519 28.84 25.97 -19.51
CA GLN A 519 27.66 26.04 -20.37
C GLN A 519 26.38 25.65 -19.63
N ALA A 520 26.41 24.68 -18.72
CA ALA A 520 25.25 24.29 -17.92
C ALA A 520 24.84 25.34 -16.86
N VAL A 521 25.79 26.04 -16.25
CA VAL A 521 25.52 27.04 -15.19
C VAL A 521 25.02 28.37 -15.78
N SER A 522 25.61 28.85 -16.87
CA SER A 522 25.26 30.14 -17.49
C SER A 522 23.86 30.14 -18.14
N ALA A 523 23.32 28.95 -18.41
CA ALA A 523 22.02 28.77 -19.02
C ALA A 523 20.87 28.81 -17.97
N ALA A 524 21.18 28.58 -16.68
CA ALA A 524 20.19 28.38 -15.63
C ALA A 524 19.30 29.60 -15.26
N PRO A 525 19.78 30.86 -15.17
CA PRO A 525 18.96 31.96 -14.64
C PRO A 525 18.02 32.59 -15.68
N ALA A 526 18.40 32.62 -16.96
CA ALA A 526 17.61 33.26 -18.02
C ALA A 526 16.47 32.39 -18.58
N ALA A 527 16.52 31.06 -18.34
CA ALA A 527 15.57 30.10 -18.89
C ALA A 527 14.46 29.66 -17.90
N GLN A 528 14.71 29.75 -16.58
CA GLN A 528 13.71 29.41 -15.55
C GLN A 528 12.45 30.28 -15.62
N SER A 529 12.55 31.50 -16.11
CA SER A 529 11.43 32.45 -16.21
C SER A 529 10.57 32.30 -17.46
N ARG A 530 11.02 31.57 -18.50
CA ARG A 530 10.26 31.40 -19.76
C ARG A 530 9.67 30.00 -19.98
N SER A 531 10.21 28.94 -19.38
CA SER A 531 9.75 27.55 -19.64
C SER A 531 8.94 26.90 -18.50
N ALA A 532 8.92 27.47 -17.29
CA ALA A 532 8.35 26.81 -16.12
C ALA A 532 6.82 26.58 -16.17
N ASN A 533 6.08 27.30 -17.03
CA ASN A 533 4.61 27.29 -17.05
C ASN A 533 3.96 26.66 -18.29
N ALA A 534 4.71 26.23 -19.31
CA ALA A 534 4.12 25.57 -20.48
C ALA A 534 3.83 24.07 -20.19
N PRO A 535 2.64 23.53 -20.52
CA PRO A 535 2.37 22.10 -20.44
C PRO A 535 3.35 21.29 -21.30
N LEU A 536 3.83 20.14 -20.82
CA LEU A 536 4.81 19.31 -21.54
C LEU A 536 4.31 18.86 -22.93
N ALA A 537 3.01 18.64 -23.08
CA ALA A 537 2.38 18.35 -24.38
C ALA A 537 2.57 19.47 -25.42
N VAL A 538 2.62 20.73 -24.98
CA VAL A 538 2.90 21.88 -25.87
C VAL A 538 4.36 21.86 -26.34
N LEU A 539 5.30 21.55 -25.44
CA LEU A 539 6.72 21.39 -25.79
C LEU A 539 6.95 20.20 -26.73
N ALA A 540 6.14 19.14 -26.59
CA ALA A 540 6.23 17.94 -27.41
C ALA A 540 5.65 18.10 -28.82
N GLY A 541 4.83 19.12 -29.08
CA GLY A 541 4.05 19.27 -30.32
C GLY A 541 4.87 19.09 -31.60
N ASN A 542 6.05 19.69 -31.69
CA ASN A 542 7.00 19.52 -32.81
C ASN A 542 8.30 18.81 -32.40
N ALA A 543 8.43 18.38 -31.14
CA ALA A 543 9.64 17.69 -30.69
C ALA A 543 9.68 16.21 -31.11
N ARG A 544 10.89 15.70 -31.31
CA ARG A 544 11.21 14.27 -31.37
C ARG A 544 11.39 13.73 -29.96
N ILE A 545 11.03 12.48 -29.74
CA ILE A 545 11.25 11.81 -28.46
C ILE A 545 12.29 10.72 -28.67
N GLU A 546 13.42 10.87 -28.01
CA GLU A 546 14.51 9.90 -27.99
C GLU A 546 14.70 9.38 -26.57
N ALA A 547 15.07 8.13 -26.43
CA ALA A 547 15.18 7.47 -25.15
C ALA A 547 16.48 6.67 -25.02
N VAL A 548 17.09 6.75 -23.85
CA VAL A 548 18.22 5.92 -23.42
C VAL A 548 17.77 5.11 -22.21
N GLY A 549 17.93 3.79 -22.31
CA GLY A 549 17.48 2.85 -21.31
C GLY A 549 18.60 1.89 -20.87
N VAL A 550 18.81 1.76 -19.57
CA VAL A 550 19.79 0.81 -19.01
C VAL A 550 19.22 -0.01 -17.87
N TYR A 551 19.76 -1.20 -17.61
CA TYR A 551 19.53 -1.84 -16.32
C TYR A 551 20.36 -1.09 -15.27
N GLU A 552 21.64 -0.85 -15.55
CA GLU A 552 22.58 -0.19 -14.64
C GLU A 552 23.67 0.60 -15.36
N ALA A 553 24.40 1.42 -14.60
CA ALA A 553 25.68 1.96 -15.03
C ALA A 553 26.78 0.91 -14.80
N ALA A 554 27.72 0.78 -15.74
CA ALA A 554 28.77 -0.24 -15.66
C ALA A 554 29.71 -0.10 -14.45
N ASN A 555 29.75 1.09 -13.84
CA ASN A 555 30.49 1.37 -12.61
C ASN A 555 29.59 1.55 -11.37
N GLY A 556 28.31 1.17 -11.47
CA GLY A 556 27.39 1.15 -10.33
C GLY A 556 27.67 -0.05 -9.43
N VAL A 557 27.43 0.11 -8.13
CA VAL A 557 27.53 -0.99 -7.16
C VAL A 557 26.14 -1.36 -6.69
N HIS A 558 25.76 -2.61 -6.89
CA HIS A 558 24.49 -3.17 -6.46
C HIS A 558 24.67 -4.66 -6.15
N GLY A 559 23.88 -5.18 -5.22
CA GLY A 559 24.00 -6.55 -4.73
C GLY A 559 23.16 -6.77 -3.48
N VAL A 560 22.84 -8.02 -3.17
CA VAL A 560 22.07 -8.36 -1.97
C VAL A 560 22.88 -7.96 -0.73
N GLY A 561 22.30 -7.14 0.14
CA GLY A 561 22.94 -6.66 1.38
C GLY A 561 23.95 -5.52 1.21
N ILE A 562 24.11 -4.97 -0.01
CA ILE A 562 25.02 -3.85 -0.27
C ILE A 562 24.21 -2.56 -0.50
N GLN A 563 24.61 -1.45 0.13
CA GLN A 563 24.03 -0.15 -0.16
C GLN A 563 24.30 0.20 -1.63
N ARG A 564 23.23 0.36 -2.41
CA ARG A 564 23.32 0.72 -3.83
C ARG A 564 24.04 2.05 -4.00
N GLN A 565 25.05 2.06 -4.86
CA GLN A 565 25.76 3.28 -5.26
C GLN A 565 25.51 3.56 -6.73
N ALA A 566 25.09 4.78 -7.03
CA ALA A 566 24.82 5.19 -8.39
C ALA A 566 26.12 5.27 -9.21
N GLY A 567 26.19 4.46 -10.27
CA GLY A 567 27.21 4.65 -11.30
C GLY A 567 26.87 5.82 -12.21
N SER A 568 27.78 6.20 -13.10
CA SER A 568 27.63 7.37 -13.98
C SER A 568 27.60 6.97 -15.45
N ILE A 569 26.68 7.57 -16.20
CA ILE A 569 26.54 7.35 -17.65
C ILE A 569 26.65 8.68 -18.37
N GLN A 570 27.50 8.75 -19.39
CA GLN A 570 27.65 9.92 -20.24
C GLN A 570 26.62 9.87 -21.39
N VAL A 571 25.86 10.95 -21.59
CA VAL A 571 24.92 11.07 -22.72
C VAL A 571 25.25 12.32 -23.51
N ARG A 572 25.78 12.15 -24.72
CA ARG A 572 26.06 13.27 -25.61
C ARG A 572 24.83 13.58 -26.45
N VAL A 573 24.29 14.79 -26.36
CA VAL A 573 23.14 15.26 -27.14
C VAL A 573 23.66 16.10 -28.29
N ARG A 574 23.53 15.60 -29.52
CA ARG A 574 24.08 16.22 -30.72
C ARG A 574 23.25 17.42 -31.20
N ARG A 575 23.89 18.26 -32.01
CA ARG A 575 23.21 19.32 -32.76
C ARG A 575 22.03 18.76 -33.56
N SER A 576 20.86 19.38 -33.42
CA SER A 576 19.64 18.99 -34.12
C SER A 576 18.84 20.25 -34.49
N ASN A 577 18.29 20.26 -35.70
CA ASN A 577 17.40 21.33 -36.16
C ASN A 577 15.96 21.14 -35.65
N ALA A 578 15.61 19.93 -35.18
CA ALA A 578 14.32 19.62 -34.58
C ALA A 578 14.42 19.64 -33.04
N PRO A 579 13.42 20.15 -32.32
CA PRO A 579 13.38 20.06 -30.87
C PRO A 579 13.40 18.60 -30.40
N THR A 580 14.08 18.29 -29.31
CA THR A 580 14.21 16.93 -28.76
C THR A 580 13.77 16.90 -27.30
N ILE A 581 12.99 15.87 -26.95
CA ILE A 581 12.73 15.47 -25.58
C ILE A 581 13.50 14.16 -25.36
N LEU A 582 14.37 14.15 -24.36
CA LEU A 582 15.20 13.00 -24.01
C LEU A 582 14.57 12.24 -22.84
N VAL A 583 14.36 10.95 -23.00
CA VAL A 583 13.91 10.04 -21.94
C VAL A 583 15.09 9.24 -21.43
N LEU A 584 15.31 9.21 -20.13
CA LEU A 584 16.38 8.47 -19.47
C LEU A 584 15.76 7.48 -18.50
N SER A 585 16.03 6.19 -18.68
CA SER A 585 15.48 5.16 -17.80
C SER A 585 16.52 4.17 -17.29
N ALA A 586 16.48 3.87 -16.00
CA ALA A 586 17.36 2.87 -15.37
C ALA A 586 16.62 1.97 -14.36
N TYR A 587 17.05 0.71 -14.19
CA TYR A 587 16.59 -0.11 -13.07
C TYR A 587 17.30 0.31 -11.77
N GLU A 588 18.63 0.24 -11.77
CA GLU A 588 19.52 0.68 -10.69
C GLU A 588 19.70 2.22 -10.71
N PRO A 589 20.11 2.86 -9.59
CA PRO A 589 20.29 4.30 -9.56
C PRO A 589 21.46 4.72 -10.48
N VAL A 590 21.25 5.75 -11.29
CA VAL A 590 22.23 6.25 -12.26
C VAL A 590 22.38 7.77 -12.15
N ASN A 591 23.63 8.24 -12.21
CA ASN A 591 24.00 9.63 -12.44
C ASN A 591 24.15 9.85 -13.95
N TRP A 592 23.15 10.45 -14.58
CA TRP A 592 23.14 10.77 -16.01
C TRP A 592 23.90 12.07 -16.24
N MET A 593 25.05 11.97 -16.90
CA MET A 593 25.93 13.08 -17.22
C MET A 593 25.72 13.51 -18.67
N LEU A 594 24.90 14.53 -18.89
CA LEU A 594 24.58 15.01 -20.22
C LEU A 594 25.65 16.00 -20.70
N THR A 595 26.10 15.81 -21.95
CA THR A 595 26.90 16.79 -22.68
C THR A 595 26.08 17.26 -23.88
N VAL A 596 25.46 18.43 -23.77
CA VAL A 596 24.61 19.00 -24.81
C VAL A 596 25.47 19.85 -25.74
N GLU A 597 25.59 19.46 -27.01
CA GLU A 597 26.39 20.19 -28.01
C GLU A 597 25.81 21.57 -28.32
N SER A 598 26.68 22.49 -28.73
CA SER A 598 26.24 23.77 -29.27
C SER A 598 25.35 23.56 -30.51
N GLY A 599 24.14 24.12 -30.46
CA GLY A 599 23.11 23.92 -31.48
C GLY A 599 22.22 22.68 -31.28
N ALA A 600 22.41 21.90 -30.22
CA ALA A 600 21.43 20.89 -29.82
C ALA A 600 20.15 21.57 -29.31
N ASN A 601 18.99 21.11 -29.79
CA ASN A 601 17.69 21.69 -29.46
C ASN A 601 16.96 20.84 -28.40
N LEU A 602 17.59 20.63 -27.24
CA LEU A 602 17.01 19.83 -26.16
C LEU A 602 16.01 20.65 -25.33
N GLN A 603 14.74 20.26 -25.35
CA GLN A 603 13.63 20.97 -24.70
C GLN A 603 13.31 20.42 -23.30
N ALA A 604 13.36 19.11 -23.13
CA ALA A 604 13.07 18.45 -21.86
C ALA A 604 13.86 17.14 -21.69
N VAL A 605 14.09 16.78 -20.43
CA VAL A 605 14.62 15.49 -20.02
C VAL A 605 13.62 14.83 -19.07
N LEU A 606 13.11 13.66 -19.46
CA LEU A 606 12.21 12.86 -18.66
C LEU A 606 13.03 11.71 -18.06
N VAL A 607 13.14 11.61 -16.74
CA VAL A 607 13.94 10.59 -16.07
C VAL A 607 13.05 9.64 -15.28
N GLY A 608 13.11 8.34 -15.57
CA GLY A 608 12.32 7.30 -14.90
C GLY A 608 13.20 6.16 -14.38
N GLY A 609 12.73 5.42 -13.39
CA GLY A 609 13.51 4.29 -12.90
C GLY A 609 12.92 3.60 -11.68
N TYR A 610 13.22 2.31 -11.54
CA TYR A 610 12.80 1.55 -10.35
C TYR A 610 13.47 2.12 -9.08
N HIS A 611 14.76 2.44 -9.21
CA HIS A 611 15.53 3.30 -8.30
C HIS A 611 15.72 4.69 -8.91
N GLN A 612 15.76 5.73 -8.07
CA GLN A 612 15.84 7.12 -8.54
C GLN A 612 17.22 7.42 -9.12
N GLY A 613 17.25 7.85 -10.38
CA GLY A 613 18.42 8.44 -11.04
C GLY A 613 18.46 9.97 -10.92
N GLN A 614 19.64 10.53 -11.14
CA GLN A 614 19.90 11.97 -11.15
C GLN A 614 20.39 12.41 -12.53
N VAL A 615 20.03 13.62 -12.95
CA VAL A 615 20.41 14.18 -14.25
C VAL A 615 21.27 15.42 -14.04
N PHE A 616 22.41 15.46 -14.70
CA PHE A 616 23.38 16.54 -14.68
C PHE A 616 23.65 17.00 -16.12
N GLY A 617 23.95 18.28 -16.33
CA GLY A 617 24.38 18.78 -17.65
C GLY A 617 23.30 18.89 -18.72
N ALA A 618 22.01 18.88 -18.36
CA ALA A 618 20.89 19.00 -19.30
C ALA A 618 20.73 20.40 -19.95
N GLY A 619 21.62 21.36 -19.64
CA GLY A 619 21.52 22.74 -20.10
C GLY A 619 20.19 23.39 -19.69
N ASN A 620 19.49 23.96 -20.67
CA ASN A 620 18.19 24.63 -20.49
C ASN A 620 16.97 23.70 -20.48
N ALA A 621 17.18 22.41 -20.69
CA ALA A 621 16.08 21.47 -20.84
C ALA A 621 15.33 21.29 -19.52
N ARG A 622 14.00 21.27 -19.58
CA ARG A 622 13.15 21.00 -18.42
C ARG A 622 13.35 19.55 -17.94
N ILE A 623 13.81 19.36 -16.71
CA ILE A 623 13.94 18.02 -16.11
C ILE A 623 12.64 17.63 -15.41
N MET A 624 12.09 16.46 -15.72
CA MET A 624 10.88 15.91 -15.11
C MET A 624 11.11 14.46 -14.71
N GLN A 625 10.64 14.11 -13.51
CA GLN A 625 10.63 12.73 -13.06
C GLN A 625 9.42 12.00 -13.66
N LEU A 626 9.68 10.89 -14.33
CA LEU A 626 8.73 9.85 -14.64
C LEU A 626 8.56 8.95 -13.41
N GLY A 627 7.51 8.13 -13.39
CA GLY A 627 7.29 7.16 -12.34
C GLY A 627 8.39 6.08 -12.27
N ARG A 628 8.02 4.92 -11.74
CA ARG A 628 8.96 3.81 -11.53
C ARG A 628 9.20 2.96 -12.78
N ASN A 629 8.64 3.38 -13.92
CA ASN A 629 8.79 2.68 -15.18
C ASN A 629 10.21 2.85 -15.71
N TYR A 630 10.79 1.75 -16.15
CA TYR A 630 12.10 1.72 -16.76
C TYR A 630 12.09 0.72 -17.91
N ALA A 631 12.99 0.95 -18.85
CA ALA A 631 13.25 0.02 -19.92
C ALA A 631 14.73 0.06 -20.25
N TYR A 632 15.28 -1.08 -20.63
CA TYR A 632 16.63 -1.19 -21.15
C TYR A 632 16.72 -2.07 -22.39
N LYS A 633 15.58 -2.62 -22.80
CA LYS A 633 15.40 -3.41 -24.01
C LYS A 633 14.10 -3.00 -24.68
N ARG A 634 14.11 -2.86 -26.00
CA ARG A 634 12.88 -2.57 -26.76
C ARG A 634 12.02 -3.83 -26.86
N GLY A 635 10.71 -3.67 -26.79
CA GLY A 635 9.75 -4.75 -27.02
C GLY A 635 9.44 -5.64 -25.82
N ASP A 636 9.90 -5.28 -24.61
CA ASP A 636 9.44 -5.91 -23.38
C ASP A 636 8.28 -5.12 -22.73
N GLY A 637 7.74 -5.66 -21.63
CA GLY A 637 6.68 -5.00 -20.87
C GLY A 637 7.13 -3.67 -20.25
N GLY A 638 8.40 -3.54 -19.87
CA GLY A 638 8.98 -2.32 -19.30
C GLY A 638 9.02 -1.17 -20.30
N TYR A 639 9.45 -1.44 -21.53
CA TYR A 639 9.41 -0.48 -22.64
C TYR A 639 7.98 -0.03 -22.95
N SER A 640 7.03 -0.96 -22.98
CA SER A 640 5.63 -0.63 -23.25
C SER A 640 5.02 0.28 -22.17
N ALA A 641 5.36 0.03 -20.89
CA ALA A 641 4.93 0.85 -19.77
C ALA A 641 5.59 2.25 -19.78
N LEU A 642 6.90 2.30 -20.07
CA LEU A 642 7.64 3.55 -20.21
C LEU A 642 7.11 4.39 -21.37
N ASP A 643 6.88 3.78 -22.54
CA ASP A 643 6.35 4.46 -23.73
C ASP A 643 4.93 4.99 -23.47
N ALA A 644 4.06 4.20 -22.84
CA ALA A 644 2.71 4.64 -22.48
C ALA A 644 2.73 5.85 -21.52
N GLU A 645 3.66 5.88 -20.56
CA GLU A 645 3.81 7.01 -19.65
C GLU A 645 4.32 8.28 -20.38
N VAL A 646 5.31 8.11 -21.26
CA VAL A 646 5.82 9.19 -22.11
C VAL A 646 4.73 9.72 -23.03
N GLN A 647 3.97 8.84 -23.67
CA GLN A 647 2.84 9.21 -24.53
C GLN A 647 1.73 9.92 -23.77
N ARG A 648 1.42 9.49 -22.55
CA ARG A 648 0.45 10.17 -21.68
C ARG A 648 0.87 11.60 -21.35
N LEU A 649 2.16 11.85 -21.19
CA LEU A 649 2.72 13.15 -20.78
C LEU A 649 2.99 14.10 -21.95
N THR A 650 3.36 13.55 -23.11
CA THR A 650 3.82 14.32 -24.27
C THR A 650 2.85 14.27 -25.45
N GLY A 651 1.90 13.33 -25.46
CA GLY A 651 1.05 13.03 -26.62
C GLY A 651 1.76 12.24 -27.73
N LYS A 652 3.03 11.84 -27.54
CA LYS A 652 3.84 11.14 -28.53
C LYS A 652 4.57 9.93 -27.93
N SER A 653 4.74 8.88 -28.73
CA SER A 653 5.59 7.74 -28.37
C SER A 653 7.07 8.05 -28.58
N ILE A 654 7.92 7.24 -27.96
CA ILE A 654 9.37 7.20 -28.11
C ILE A 654 9.70 6.79 -29.55
N GLY A 655 10.26 7.74 -30.33
CA GLY A 655 10.64 7.51 -31.72
C GLY A 655 11.96 6.74 -31.86
N VAL A 656 12.93 7.03 -31.00
CA VAL A 656 14.25 6.37 -30.97
C VAL A 656 14.52 5.84 -29.57
N PHE A 657 14.95 4.57 -29.45
CA PHE A 657 15.30 3.97 -28.17
C PHE A 657 16.65 3.26 -28.26
N GLN A 658 17.57 3.62 -27.37
CA GLN A 658 18.87 2.98 -27.21
C GLN A 658 18.90 2.27 -25.86
N GLY A 659 18.81 0.94 -25.90
CA GLY A 659 18.76 0.09 -24.72
C GLY A 659 19.99 -0.81 -24.57
N ARG A 660 20.53 -0.93 -23.35
CA ARG A 660 21.58 -1.92 -22.99
C ARG A 660 21.40 -2.42 -21.56
N TYR A 661 21.92 -3.59 -21.22
CA TYR A 661 21.91 -4.03 -19.82
C TYR A 661 22.77 -3.09 -18.96
N ASP A 662 24.06 -3.00 -19.22
CA ASP A 662 24.96 -2.02 -18.61
C ASP A 662 25.24 -0.85 -19.57
N GLY A 663 25.39 0.35 -19.00
CA GLY A 663 25.65 1.57 -19.77
C GLY A 663 26.89 2.33 -19.30
N THR A 664 27.60 2.92 -20.26
CA THR A 664 28.73 3.84 -20.01
C THR A 664 28.56 5.15 -20.77
N THR A 665 28.31 5.07 -22.09
CA THR A 665 28.15 6.25 -22.96
C THR A 665 27.06 6.04 -24.00
N PHE A 666 26.26 7.07 -24.27
CA PHE A 666 25.25 7.10 -25.32
C PHE A 666 25.30 8.41 -26.11
N VAL A 667 24.73 8.41 -27.31
CA VAL A 667 24.67 9.59 -28.19
C VAL A 667 23.25 9.75 -28.73
N THR A 668 22.65 10.92 -28.57
CA THR A 668 21.27 11.24 -29.01
C THR A 668 21.26 12.50 -29.88
N GLY A 669 20.13 12.84 -30.50
CA GLY A 669 20.01 13.93 -31.46
C GLY A 669 20.33 13.48 -32.89
N LEU A 670 19.70 12.37 -33.31
CA LEU A 670 19.87 11.76 -34.64
C LEU A 670 18.80 12.22 -35.65
#